data_AF-A0A955NG38-F1
#
_entry.id   AF-A0A955NG38-F1
#
_cell.length_a   1.000
_cell.length_b   1.000
_cell.length_c   1.000
_cell.angle_alpha   90.00
_cell.angle_beta   90.00
_cell.angle_gamma   90.00
#
_symmetry.space_group_name_H-M   'P 1'
#
loop_
_entity.id
_entity.type
_entity.pdbx_description
1 polymer ?
#
loop_
_entity_poly.entity_id
_entity_poly.type
_entity_poly.pdbx_seq_one_letter_code
_entity_poly.pdbx_strand_id
1 'polypeptide(L)'
;MRKWVREGNLEPGVRKWGRERNLEPGVLLFVAVGLVALFLASPTPAQSLRLGFESESELLGDFISQFHQYKPLGKEGLEKRHLSLAEGKFGKALHIEDGWPISKGAWNESGLDCDLIVATMWGEWHTKPHFWGSGAFHGDSGTVAFWVKKEEAYPGVVFMQGHIGWGRAERDLFNIEVDGEGRLHAFVRDVQYKYHRAKSDEPVWRVGEWQHIAAVWDRAFGIKIYHNGQLVGSTWGEDAWCQTGQPGLFSPFLPESFYDEIAFFDGPLNDSQIKQLYEENTVEGAENFEPYDMAAVKRLAAAYADFDRIEAPLYHVEQNSTLSLQQILPEDCHDQAISAWWAMDGRYELAWPHPDRMFTFILGDVDFKGTTIDMELAEGSRPNYAFFEGVLDEVELQSVNEQAKVLAKTGDYKSFCYSSKIDVPDDAKKLRIPLVKGYGSPPGLEGSAHLPLTGDTRIQEMSLWNIHESSREEETGEHVVEWFLTSEVPANSIPRYGTALQKIYSKRRRTAVVSDRQPTATESTVILEPMSAIQLMSPGLDPDLAIDRVQLNLTVRPKELDDVFWIRFRDPKNPSRIWAQVCFAAKFGSTLEYQPLHLDFDLADLMLATEDRLWVEFQSMNGAELLVGNSESPSSIIAVRSETPSQSIQDYAEHQLRAARLQFSKEYNYRPWTLTGEEVTLTD
;
A
#
# COMPACT_ATOMS: atom_id res chain seq x y z
N MET A 1 -0.29 22.78 28.53
CA MET A 1 -0.62 23.83 27.53
C MET A 1 -1.50 24.99 28.06
N ARG A 2 -1.51 25.33 29.36
CA ARG A 2 -2.32 26.44 29.92
C ARG A 2 -1.50 27.62 30.50
N LYS A 3 -0.26 27.82 30.05
CA LYS A 3 0.64 28.87 30.58
C LYS A 3 1.27 29.80 29.53
N TRP A 4 0.78 29.77 28.28
CA TRP A 4 1.37 30.52 27.15
C TRP A 4 0.42 31.53 26.48
N VAL A 5 -0.69 31.91 27.15
CA VAL A 5 -1.69 32.87 26.62
C VAL A 5 -1.85 34.12 27.51
N ARG A 6 -0.84 34.47 28.31
CA ARG A 6 -0.84 35.75 29.04
C ARG A 6 0.51 36.41 28.90
N GLU A 7 0.62 37.26 27.89
CA GLU A 7 1.26 38.58 27.95
C GLU A 7 1.25 39.16 26.53
N GLY A 8 0.22 39.98 26.27
CA GLY A 8 0.16 40.81 25.08
C GLY A 8 1.09 42.01 25.24
N ASN A 9 1.86 42.30 24.19
CA ASN A 9 2.40 43.62 23.88
C ASN A 9 2.94 43.60 22.44
N LEU A 10 2.13 44.05 21.49
CA LEU A 10 2.60 44.47 20.18
C LEU A 10 1.89 45.79 19.83
N GLU A 11 2.64 46.89 19.82
CA GLU A 11 2.25 48.12 19.14
C GLU A 11 2.61 48.06 17.63
N PRO A 12 1.90 48.82 16.77
CA PRO A 12 1.96 48.66 15.32
C PRO A 12 2.98 49.60 14.67
N GLY A 13 3.92 49.03 13.91
CA GLY A 13 4.89 49.76 13.10
C GLY A 13 4.71 49.50 11.61
N VAL A 14 3.76 50.19 10.97
CA VAL A 14 3.59 50.22 9.51
C VAL A 14 4.77 50.98 8.88
N ARG A 15 5.54 50.33 7.99
CA ARG A 15 6.37 51.03 6.98
C ARG A 15 6.23 50.38 5.61
N LYS A 16 5.55 51.11 4.72
CA LYS A 16 5.59 50.97 3.26
C LYS A 16 7.03 51.02 2.76
N TRP A 17 7.40 50.12 1.85
CA TRP A 17 8.55 50.29 0.97
C TRP A 17 8.12 50.09 -0.48
N GLY A 18 8.22 51.17 -1.24
CA GLY A 18 8.13 51.18 -2.69
C GLY A 18 9.52 51.34 -3.30
N ARG A 19 9.69 50.62 -4.42
CA ARG A 19 10.49 50.86 -5.62
C ARG A 19 12.01 51.15 -5.58
N GLU A 20 12.63 50.46 -6.55
CA GLU A 20 13.78 50.83 -7.39
C GLU A 20 15.18 50.76 -6.79
N ARG A 21 15.86 49.65 -7.09
CA ARG A 21 17.26 49.69 -7.54
C ARG A 21 17.51 48.67 -8.66
N ASN A 22 17.93 49.21 -9.80
CA ASN A 22 18.59 48.48 -10.88
C ASN A 22 19.88 47.85 -10.38
N LEU A 23 20.08 46.56 -10.65
CA LEU A 23 21.38 45.89 -10.60
C LEU A 23 21.55 45.06 -11.89
N GLU A 24 22.67 45.31 -12.56
CA GLU A 24 23.16 44.66 -13.77
C GLU A 24 23.48 43.15 -13.56
N PRO A 25 23.55 42.35 -14.63
CA PRO A 25 23.56 40.88 -14.55
C PRO A 25 24.93 40.34 -14.13
N GLY A 26 25.09 40.09 -12.84
CA GLY A 26 26.19 39.31 -12.29
C GLY A 26 25.76 37.86 -12.09
N VAL A 27 26.42 36.96 -12.82
CA VAL A 27 26.31 35.49 -12.73
C VAL A 27 26.35 35.02 -11.27
N LEU A 28 25.20 34.61 -10.73
CA LEU A 28 25.10 33.85 -9.49
C LEU A 28 24.69 32.43 -9.86
N LEU A 29 25.72 31.60 -10.06
CA LEU A 29 25.61 30.16 -10.24
C LEU A 29 25.20 29.55 -8.89
N PHE A 30 23.89 29.37 -8.66
CA PHE A 30 23.42 28.48 -7.62
C PHE A 30 23.77 27.05 -8.04
N VAL A 31 24.81 26.49 -7.43
CA VAL A 31 25.06 25.04 -7.48
C VAL A 31 24.04 24.39 -6.57
N ALA A 32 22.85 24.14 -7.12
CA ALA A 32 21.98 23.09 -6.62
C ALA A 32 22.73 21.78 -6.85
N VAL A 33 23.24 21.15 -5.79
CA VAL A 33 23.74 19.77 -5.86
C VAL A 33 22.51 18.86 -5.95
N GLY A 34 21.89 18.86 -7.12
CA GLY A 34 21.01 17.80 -7.58
C GLY A 34 21.88 16.65 -8.03
N LEU A 35 22.16 15.71 -7.12
CA LEU A 35 22.61 14.38 -7.48
C LEU A 35 21.37 13.52 -7.70
N VAL A 36 20.69 13.77 -8.83
CA VAL A 36 19.92 12.73 -9.50
C VAL A 36 20.97 11.89 -10.20
N ALA A 37 21.41 10.80 -9.55
CA ALA A 37 22.23 9.80 -10.20
C ALA A 37 21.35 9.04 -11.21
N LEU A 38 21.26 9.60 -12.42
CA LEU A 38 20.68 8.99 -13.60
C LEU A 38 21.78 8.19 -14.30
N PHE A 39 21.87 6.90 -13.99
CA PHE A 39 22.36 5.87 -14.91
C PHE A 39 21.74 4.52 -14.50
N LEU A 40 20.48 4.34 -14.86
CA LEU A 40 19.96 3.02 -15.16
C LEU A 40 19.74 3.04 -16.68
N ALA A 41 20.38 2.13 -17.41
CA ALA A 41 19.98 1.86 -18.78
C ALA A 41 18.46 1.73 -18.80
N SER A 42 17.76 2.47 -19.67
CA SER A 42 16.31 2.40 -19.77
C SER A 42 15.93 0.93 -19.81
N PRO A 43 15.25 0.39 -18.79
CA PRO A 43 14.91 -1.00 -18.81
C PRO A 43 14.14 -1.27 -20.09
N THR A 44 14.48 -2.37 -20.77
CA THR A 44 13.55 -2.97 -21.72
C THR A 44 12.19 -3.08 -21.02
N PRO A 45 11.05 -2.87 -21.72
CA PRO A 45 9.74 -2.63 -21.11
C PRO A 45 9.16 -3.72 -20.18
N ALA A 46 9.95 -4.72 -19.79
CA ALA A 46 9.65 -5.82 -18.88
C ALA A 46 10.46 -5.79 -17.56
N GLN A 47 11.67 -5.24 -17.56
CA GLN A 47 12.55 -5.29 -16.39
C GLN A 47 12.34 -4.05 -15.51
N SER A 48 11.96 -4.20 -14.24
CA SER A 48 11.77 -3.04 -13.35
C SER A 48 13.08 -2.59 -12.69
N LEU A 49 14.02 -3.52 -12.49
CA LEU A 49 15.35 -3.24 -11.93
C LEU A 49 16.36 -4.31 -12.37
N ARG A 50 17.62 -3.90 -12.58
CA ARG A 50 18.78 -4.78 -12.78
C ARG A 50 19.97 -4.27 -11.97
N LEU A 51 20.61 -5.15 -11.21
CA LEU A 51 21.87 -4.90 -10.53
C LEU A 51 22.90 -5.91 -11.04
N GLY A 52 23.80 -5.45 -11.92
CA GLY A 52 24.89 -6.28 -12.48
C GLY A 52 26.17 -6.21 -11.65
N PHE A 53 26.31 -5.21 -10.77
CA PHE A 53 27.49 -5.00 -9.94
C PHE A 53 28.79 -4.80 -10.73
N GLU A 54 28.70 -4.19 -11.92
CA GLU A 54 29.86 -3.94 -12.80
C GLU A 54 30.82 -2.87 -12.24
N SER A 55 30.35 -2.08 -11.27
CA SER A 55 31.13 -1.03 -10.65
C SER A 55 30.79 -0.80 -9.18
N GLU A 56 31.76 -0.29 -8.41
CA GLU A 56 31.53 0.12 -7.02
C GLU A 56 30.42 1.17 -6.89
N SER A 57 30.14 1.93 -7.96
CA SER A 57 29.07 2.92 -7.95
C SER A 57 27.67 2.30 -7.83
N GLU A 58 27.47 1.09 -8.35
CA GLU A 58 26.22 0.35 -8.19
C GLU A 58 26.05 -0.13 -6.74
N LEU A 59 27.13 -0.64 -6.13
CA LEU A 59 27.15 -1.00 -4.70
C LEU A 59 26.88 0.20 -3.80
N LEU A 60 27.52 1.34 -4.08
CA LEU A 60 27.34 2.59 -3.34
C LEU A 60 26.00 3.27 -3.65
N GLY A 61 25.22 2.74 -4.60
CA GLY A 61 23.85 3.15 -4.86
C GLY A 61 22.86 2.67 -3.79
N ASP A 62 23.28 1.75 -2.91
CA ASP A 62 22.46 1.22 -1.83
C ASP A 62 22.05 2.30 -0.80
N PHE A 63 20.91 2.09 -0.14
CA PHE A 63 20.31 3.02 0.81
C PHE A 63 21.29 3.44 1.93
N ILE A 64 22.11 2.51 2.43
CA ILE A 64 23.08 2.80 3.51
C ILE A 64 24.15 3.77 3.03
N SER A 65 24.73 3.54 1.85
CA SER A 65 25.77 4.42 1.29
C SER A 65 25.26 5.83 0.99
N GLN A 66 23.95 5.99 0.81
CA GLN A 66 23.33 7.30 0.60
C GLN A 66 23.01 8.05 1.89
N PHE A 67 23.09 7.44 3.07
CA PHE A 67 22.77 8.11 4.34
C PHE A 67 23.92 8.99 4.82
N HIS A 68 23.67 10.23 5.25
CA HIS A 68 24.72 11.23 5.51
C HIS A 68 25.80 10.83 6.55
N GLN A 69 25.49 9.98 7.52
CA GLN A 69 26.49 9.43 8.45
C GLN A 69 27.45 8.41 7.79
N TYR A 70 27.05 7.90 6.63
CA TYR A 70 27.78 6.93 5.80
C TYR A 70 28.13 7.48 4.40
N LYS A 71 27.71 8.71 4.07
CA LYS A 71 28.02 9.40 2.80
C LYS A 71 29.51 9.69 2.67
N PRO A 72 30.02 9.49 1.47
CA PRO A 72 30.72 8.27 1.11
C PRO A 72 32.09 8.22 1.80
N LEU A 73 32.38 7.09 2.45
CA LEU A 73 33.76 6.68 2.73
C LEU A 73 34.44 6.04 1.50
N GLY A 74 33.73 5.98 0.35
CA GLY A 74 34.21 5.28 -0.85
C GLY A 74 34.56 3.83 -0.54
N LYS A 75 35.69 3.37 -1.06
CA LYS A 75 36.22 2.02 -0.82
C LYS A 75 36.37 1.66 0.66
N GLU A 76 36.76 2.61 1.51
CA GLU A 76 36.87 2.37 2.96
C GLU A 76 35.51 2.06 3.61
N GLY A 77 34.42 2.56 3.02
CA GLY A 77 33.05 2.24 3.44
C GLY A 77 32.68 0.80 3.09
N LEU A 78 33.00 0.36 1.89
CA LEU A 78 32.76 -1.02 1.45
C LEU A 78 33.59 -2.03 2.26
N GLU A 79 34.87 -1.73 2.51
CA GLU A 79 35.75 -2.57 3.35
C GLU A 79 35.22 -2.69 4.80
N LYS A 80 34.77 -1.59 5.42
CA LYS A 80 34.13 -1.62 6.76
C LYS A 80 32.84 -2.42 6.81
N ARG A 81 32.17 -2.54 5.65
CA ARG A 81 30.93 -3.26 5.47
C ARG A 81 31.14 -4.70 5.00
N HIS A 82 32.39 -5.10 4.77
CA HIS A 82 32.73 -6.42 4.25
C HIS A 82 32.06 -6.70 2.90
N LEU A 83 32.04 -5.69 2.03
CA LEU A 83 31.51 -5.77 0.66
C LEU A 83 32.62 -5.51 -0.35
N SER A 84 32.68 -6.32 -1.40
CA SER A 84 33.63 -6.11 -2.49
C SER A 84 33.03 -6.58 -3.83
N LEU A 85 33.77 -6.30 -4.91
CA LEU A 85 33.47 -6.86 -6.23
C LEU A 85 34.44 -8.00 -6.53
N ALA A 86 33.89 -9.13 -6.97
CA ALA A 86 34.63 -10.31 -7.41
C ALA A 86 34.28 -10.67 -8.87
N GLU A 87 34.92 -11.70 -9.40
CA GLU A 87 34.54 -12.26 -10.71
C GLU A 87 33.16 -12.94 -10.61
N GLY A 88 32.23 -12.47 -11.43
CA GLY A 88 30.85 -12.96 -11.50
C GLY A 88 30.68 -14.11 -12.49
N LYS A 89 29.42 -14.53 -12.64
CA LYS A 89 28.99 -15.40 -13.74
C LYS A 89 29.00 -14.62 -15.06
N PHE A 90 28.59 -13.36 -15.02
CA PHE A 90 28.54 -12.41 -16.12
C PHE A 90 29.24 -11.11 -15.71
N GLY A 91 30.56 -11.05 -15.90
CA GLY A 91 31.33 -9.85 -15.54
C GLY A 91 31.72 -9.85 -14.07
N LYS A 92 31.23 -8.88 -13.30
CA LYS A 92 31.52 -8.74 -11.87
C LYS A 92 30.35 -9.24 -11.01
N ALA A 93 30.64 -9.49 -9.74
CA ALA A 93 29.63 -9.89 -8.77
C ALA A 93 29.85 -9.15 -7.45
N LEU A 94 28.75 -8.86 -6.76
CA LEU A 94 28.81 -8.50 -5.34
C LEU A 94 29.34 -9.71 -4.56
N HIS A 95 30.39 -9.49 -3.78
CA HIS A 95 30.89 -10.43 -2.79
C HIS A 95 30.60 -9.90 -1.39
N ILE A 96 29.83 -10.67 -0.63
CA ILE A 96 29.55 -10.43 0.78
C ILE A 96 30.57 -11.25 1.56
N GLU A 97 31.51 -10.61 2.25
CA GLU A 97 32.68 -11.27 2.84
C GLU A 97 32.45 -11.78 4.26
N ASP A 98 31.49 -11.22 5.01
CA ASP A 98 31.29 -11.54 6.43
C ASP A 98 29.99 -12.33 6.74
N GLY A 99 30.15 -13.20 7.75
CA GLY A 99 29.32 -14.35 8.07
C GLY A 99 28.11 -14.14 8.98
N TRP A 100 27.54 -12.93 9.08
CA TRP A 100 26.36 -12.73 9.93
C TRP A 100 25.05 -12.83 9.17
N PRO A 101 24.25 -13.89 9.38
CA PRO A 101 22.85 -13.86 9.01
C PRO A 101 22.11 -12.93 9.97
N ILE A 102 21.54 -11.85 9.44
CA ILE A 102 20.84 -10.83 10.25
C ILE A 102 19.52 -11.36 10.84
N SER A 103 19.24 -12.67 10.78
CA SER A 103 18.09 -13.29 11.43
C SER A 103 18.10 -13.15 12.95
N LYS A 104 19.26 -12.83 13.56
CA LYS A 104 19.39 -12.42 14.97
C LYS A 104 19.74 -10.93 15.06
N GLY A 105 18.77 -10.02 14.90
CA GLY A 105 19.05 -8.59 15.13
C GLY A 105 18.40 -7.57 14.19
N ALA A 106 17.79 -7.98 13.06
CA ALA A 106 17.20 -7.06 12.07
C ALA A 106 15.86 -6.43 12.51
N TRP A 107 15.81 -5.87 13.72
CA TRP A 107 14.74 -5.11 14.43
C TRP A 107 13.59 -4.50 13.61
N ASN A 108 13.85 -3.70 12.59
CA ASN A 108 12.85 -2.94 11.83
C ASN A 108 13.47 -2.40 10.53
N GLU A 109 13.05 -2.94 9.38
CA GLU A 109 13.39 -2.41 8.06
C GLU A 109 12.14 -1.77 7.43
N SER A 110 11.67 -0.63 7.95
CA SER A 110 10.62 0.15 7.29
C SER A 110 11.24 1.39 6.63
N GLY A 111 11.55 1.30 5.34
CA GLY A 111 11.87 2.46 4.53
C GLY A 111 10.58 3.09 4.02
N LEU A 112 10.19 4.24 4.56
CA LEU A 112 9.19 5.10 3.92
C LEU A 112 9.93 6.10 3.03
N ASP A 113 9.60 6.08 1.73
CA ASP A 113 9.92 7.15 0.79
C ASP A 113 8.71 7.53 -0.08
N CYS A 114 7.52 7.52 0.55
CA CYS A 114 6.30 8.18 0.04
C CYS A 114 5.64 9.12 1.07
N ASP A 115 6.04 9.07 2.35
CA ASP A 115 5.74 10.08 3.36
C ASP A 115 7.05 10.64 3.91
N LEU A 116 7.25 11.96 3.78
CA LEU A 116 8.41 12.74 4.23
C LEU A 116 8.71 12.67 5.75
N ILE A 117 7.95 11.89 6.53
CA ILE A 117 7.89 12.10 7.98
C ILE A 117 8.65 11.05 8.80
N VAL A 118 8.69 9.74 8.49
CA VAL A 118 9.57 8.84 9.27
C VAL A 118 9.95 7.56 8.50
N ALA A 119 11.20 7.42 8.06
CA ALA A 119 11.85 6.11 7.93
C ALA A 119 12.47 5.78 9.29
N THR A 120 11.88 4.85 10.07
CA THR A 120 12.54 4.35 11.28
C THR A 120 13.21 3.02 10.97
N MET A 121 14.53 3.02 10.91
CA MET A 121 15.32 1.79 10.83
C MET A 121 15.91 1.46 12.21
N TRP A 122 15.64 0.26 12.70
CA TRP A 122 16.24 -0.26 13.93
C TRP A 122 16.92 -1.60 13.63
N GLY A 123 18.19 -1.78 14.01
CA GLY A 123 18.92 -3.06 13.87
C GLY A 123 20.37 -2.89 13.45
N GLU A 124 21.11 -3.99 13.38
CA GLU A 124 22.49 -4.04 12.86
C GLU A 124 22.51 -4.01 11.32
N TRP A 125 22.01 -2.92 10.73
CA TRP A 125 21.86 -2.74 9.27
C TRP A 125 23.09 -2.16 8.58
N HIS A 126 24.15 -1.84 9.32
CA HIS A 126 25.25 -1.02 8.81
C HIS A 126 26.17 -1.75 7.83
N THR A 127 26.13 -3.10 7.74
CA THR A 127 27.10 -3.87 6.94
C THR A 127 26.56 -4.44 5.64
N LYS A 128 25.27 -4.78 5.53
CA LYS A 128 24.73 -5.43 4.31
C LYS A 128 24.18 -4.41 3.30
N PRO A 129 24.23 -4.70 1.98
CA PRO A 129 23.70 -3.79 0.97
C PRO A 129 22.18 -3.84 0.96
N HIS A 130 21.53 -2.68 1.09
CA HIS A 130 20.07 -2.58 1.06
C HIS A 130 19.63 -1.68 -0.08
N PHE A 131 18.73 -2.16 -0.92
CA PHE A 131 18.23 -1.42 -2.07
C PHE A 131 16.73 -1.17 -1.93
N TRP A 132 16.25 -0.08 -2.54
CA TRP A 132 14.83 0.21 -2.56
C TRP A 132 14.08 -0.79 -3.44
N GLY A 133 13.13 -1.51 -2.85
CA GLY A 133 12.22 -2.40 -3.59
C GLY A 133 11.04 -1.67 -4.21
N SER A 134 10.66 -0.49 -3.70
CA SER A 134 9.52 0.27 -4.20
C SER A 134 9.65 0.63 -5.69
N GLY A 135 8.70 0.17 -6.51
CA GLY A 135 8.72 0.31 -7.97
C GLY A 135 9.49 -0.78 -8.71
N ALA A 136 10.34 -1.55 -8.01
CA ALA A 136 11.02 -2.72 -8.55
C ALA A 136 10.23 -4.01 -8.27
N PHE A 137 9.81 -4.20 -7.02
CA PHE A 137 9.03 -5.35 -6.56
C PHE A 137 7.56 -4.96 -6.39
N HIS A 138 6.65 -5.87 -6.72
CA HIS A 138 5.21 -5.70 -6.48
C HIS A 138 4.65 -7.02 -5.94
N GLY A 139 4.01 -7.01 -4.77
CA GLY A 139 3.58 -8.25 -4.13
C GLY A 139 2.36 -8.93 -4.77
N ASP A 140 1.70 -8.27 -5.72
CA ASP A 140 0.59 -8.83 -6.49
C ASP A 140 1.04 -9.64 -7.70
N SER A 141 2.10 -9.23 -8.40
CA SER A 141 2.68 -10.04 -9.48
C SER A 141 4.08 -9.59 -9.84
N GLY A 142 4.95 -10.52 -10.20
CA GLY A 142 6.30 -10.18 -10.63
C GLY A 142 7.21 -11.40 -10.78
N THR A 143 8.47 -11.10 -11.07
CA THR A 143 9.55 -12.08 -11.08
C THR A 143 10.80 -11.47 -10.44
N VAL A 144 11.50 -12.24 -9.61
CA VAL A 144 12.86 -11.94 -9.20
C VAL A 144 13.77 -13.08 -9.62
N ALA A 145 14.91 -12.76 -10.20
CA ALA A 145 15.89 -13.72 -10.66
C ALA A 145 17.30 -13.20 -10.36
N PHE A 146 18.22 -14.11 -10.03
CA PHE A 146 19.61 -13.77 -9.77
C PHE A 146 20.50 -15.01 -9.87
N TRP A 147 21.80 -14.76 -10.01
CA TRP A 147 22.84 -15.78 -9.83
C TRP A 147 23.42 -15.67 -8.43
N VAL A 148 23.57 -16.82 -7.79
CA VAL A 148 24.19 -16.91 -6.47
C VAL A 148 25.20 -18.03 -6.43
N LYS A 149 26.30 -17.81 -5.72
CA LYS A 149 27.30 -18.83 -5.39
C LYS A 149 27.67 -18.73 -3.92
N LYS A 150 27.75 -19.88 -3.25
CA LYS A 150 28.25 -19.97 -1.88
C LYS A 150 29.14 -21.20 -1.71
N GLU A 151 30.29 -21.02 -1.08
CA GLU A 151 31.31 -22.07 -0.92
C GLU A 151 30.98 -23.10 0.18
N GLU A 152 30.00 -22.81 1.03
CA GLU A 152 29.57 -23.69 2.11
C GLU A 152 28.05 -23.91 2.11
N ALA A 153 27.61 -25.05 2.66
CA ALA A 153 26.20 -25.32 2.86
C ALA A 153 25.66 -24.38 3.95
N TYR A 154 24.60 -23.65 3.64
CA TYR A 154 24.02 -22.70 4.58
C TYR A 154 22.50 -22.69 4.45
N PRO A 155 21.77 -23.28 5.40
CA PRO A 155 20.32 -23.12 5.46
C PRO A 155 19.97 -21.69 5.90
N GLY A 156 19.01 -21.07 5.21
CA GLY A 156 18.49 -19.76 5.58
C GLY A 156 18.03 -18.94 4.37
N VAL A 157 17.89 -17.64 4.61
CA VAL A 157 17.40 -16.67 3.63
C VAL A 157 18.48 -16.39 2.59
N VAL A 158 18.16 -16.65 1.33
CA VAL A 158 18.98 -16.34 0.15
C VAL A 158 18.62 -14.97 -0.40
N PHE A 159 17.36 -14.57 -0.35
CA PHE A 159 16.93 -13.25 -0.79
C PHE A 159 15.76 -12.82 0.08
N MET A 160 15.72 -11.54 0.46
CA MET A 160 14.60 -10.96 1.20
C MET A 160 14.21 -9.64 0.55
N GLN A 161 12.91 -9.48 0.36
CA GLN A 161 12.25 -8.21 0.20
C GLN A 161 11.47 -7.97 1.50
N GLY A 162 11.84 -6.93 2.24
CA GLY A 162 11.05 -6.46 3.37
C GLY A 162 9.78 -5.76 2.91
N HIS A 163 8.74 -5.72 3.75
CA HIS A 163 7.64 -4.77 3.56
C HIS A 163 7.87 -3.51 4.42
N ILE A 164 7.20 -2.43 4.04
CA ILE A 164 7.04 -1.27 4.90
C ILE A 164 6.10 -1.70 6.03
N GLY A 165 6.66 -2.08 7.18
CA GLY A 165 5.88 -2.51 8.35
C GLY A 165 6.51 -1.95 9.61
N TRP A 166 5.79 -1.07 10.32
CA TRP A 166 6.33 -0.42 11.51
C TRP A 166 6.07 -1.26 12.77
N GLY A 167 7.15 -1.67 13.46
CA GLY A 167 7.08 -2.33 14.78
C GLY A 167 6.42 -3.71 14.76
N ARG A 168 6.48 -4.42 13.63
CA ARG A 168 5.95 -5.78 13.47
C ARG A 168 7.09 -6.79 13.63
N ALA A 169 6.82 -7.93 14.27
CA ALA A 169 7.76 -9.05 14.30
C ALA A 169 7.95 -9.64 12.89
N GLU A 170 6.97 -9.37 12.06
CA GLU A 170 6.76 -9.88 10.72
C GLU A 170 7.23 -8.82 9.73
N ARG A 171 8.31 -9.10 8.99
CA ARG A 171 9.06 -8.07 8.22
C ARG A 171 9.24 -8.43 6.77
N ASP A 172 9.25 -9.72 6.49
CA ASP A 172 9.35 -10.32 5.18
C ASP A 172 8.06 -10.08 4.40
N LEU A 173 8.17 -9.36 3.28
CA LEU A 173 7.16 -9.36 2.23
C LEU A 173 7.32 -10.61 1.37
N PHE A 174 8.57 -10.91 1.03
CA PHE A 174 8.91 -11.99 0.14
C PHE A 174 10.31 -12.51 0.44
N ASN A 175 10.47 -13.83 0.55
CA ASN A 175 11.77 -14.46 0.68
C ASN A 175 11.98 -15.56 -0.34
N ILE A 176 13.25 -15.81 -0.63
CA ILE A 176 13.73 -17.09 -1.15
C ILE A 176 14.68 -17.67 -0.11
N GLU A 177 14.49 -18.93 0.25
CA GLU A 177 15.21 -19.62 1.32
C GLU A 177 15.72 -20.98 0.85
N VAL A 178 16.76 -21.48 1.50
CA VAL A 178 17.21 -22.86 1.36
C VAL A 178 17.16 -23.55 2.72
N ASP A 179 16.59 -24.75 2.79
CA ASP A 179 16.52 -25.51 4.04
C ASP A 179 17.78 -26.36 4.28
N GLY A 180 17.83 -27.03 5.45
CA GLY A 180 18.97 -27.88 5.84
C GLY A 180 19.19 -29.10 4.94
N GLU A 181 18.22 -29.46 4.11
CA GLU A 181 18.34 -30.52 3.12
C GLU A 181 18.80 -29.99 1.76
N GLY A 182 18.85 -28.67 1.56
CA GLY A 182 19.20 -28.05 0.28
C GLY A 182 17.99 -27.84 -0.65
N ARG A 183 16.76 -27.86 -0.12
CA ARG A 183 15.56 -27.55 -0.90
C ARG A 183 15.30 -26.06 -0.90
N LEU A 184 14.82 -25.55 -2.02
CA LEU A 184 14.46 -24.15 -2.17
C LEU A 184 13.01 -23.91 -1.75
N HIS A 185 12.77 -22.77 -1.12
CA HIS A 185 11.46 -22.27 -0.76
C HIS A 185 11.36 -20.83 -1.23
N ALA A 186 10.19 -20.43 -1.70
CA ALA A 186 9.88 -19.04 -1.95
C ALA A 186 8.50 -18.74 -1.40
N PHE A 187 8.32 -17.55 -0.84
CA PHE A 187 7.01 -17.15 -0.35
C PHE A 187 6.74 -15.67 -0.53
N VAL A 188 5.45 -15.34 -0.68
CA VAL A 188 4.90 -14.00 -0.52
C VAL A 188 4.04 -13.99 0.75
N ARG A 189 4.05 -12.87 1.46
CA ARG A 189 3.17 -12.63 2.60
C ARG A 189 2.09 -11.62 2.23
N ASP A 190 0.83 -11.99 2.46
CA ASP A 190 -0.30 -11.11 2.21
C ASP A 190 -0.56 -10.14 3.38
N VAL A 191 -1.49 -9.21 3.19
CA VAL A 191 -1.91 -8.29 4.25
C VAL A 191 -2.57 -9.00 5.42
N GLN A 192 -3.20 -10.17 5.23
CA GLN A 192 -3.77 -10.99 6.31
C GLN A 192 -2.72 -11.81 7.07
N TYR A 193 -1.42 -11.58 6.80
CA TYR A 193 -0.30 -12.25 7.45
C TYR A 193 -0.16 -13.73 7.08
N LYS A 194 -0.85 -14.18 6.03
CA LYS A 194 -0.74 -15.52 5.49
C LYS A 194 0.48 -15.62 4.60
N TYR A 195 1.20 -16.72 4.75
CA TYR A 195 2.29 -17.08 3.85
C TYR A 195 1.75 -17.93 2.69
N HIS A 196 2.03 -17.47 1.48
CA HIS A 196 1.81 -18.18 0.23
C HIS A 196 3.15 -18.75 -0.19
N ARG A 197 3.32 -20.07 -0.17
CA ARG A 197 4.65 -20.71 -0.27
C ARG A 197 4.69 -21.75 -1.37
N ALA A 198 5.76 -21.73 -2.17
CA ALA A 198 6.17 -22.86 -3.00
C ALA A 198 7.46 -23.47 -2.44
N LYS A 199 7.66 -24.77 -2.68
CA LYS A 199 8.82 -25.53 -2.22
C LYS A 199 9.31 -26.44 -3.34
N SER A 200 10.63 -26.64 -3.45
CA SER A 200 11.17 -27.62 -4.38
C SER A 200 10.87 -29.06 -3.95
N ASP A 201 10.49 -29.89 -4.91
CA ASP A 201 10.10 -31.30 -4.65
C ASP A 201 11.27 -32.10 -4.04
N GLU A 202 12.49 -31.82 -4.51
CA GLU A 202 13.74 -32.47 -4.11
C GLU A 202 14.79 -31.42 -3.69
N PRO A 203 15.88 -31.83 -2.99
CA PRO A 203 17.07 -31.01 -2.81
C PRO A 203 17.74 -30.62 -4.14
N VAL A 204 17.95 -29.33 -4.36
CA VAL A 204 18.52 -28.81 -5.63
C VAL A 204 19.76 -27.94 -5.44
N TRP A 205 20.01 -27.44 -4.22
CA TRP A 205 21.13 -26.56 -3.94
C TRP A 205 22.49 -27.25 -4.11
N ARG A 206 23.44 -26.55 -4.72
CA ARG A 206 24.81 -27.01 -5.00
C ARG A 206 25.86 -26.07 -4.44
N VAL A 207 26.64 -26.58 -3.49
CA VAL A 207 27.72 -25.83 -2.84
C VAL A 207 28.87 -25.60 -3.83
N GLY A 208 29.43 -24.38 -3.85
CA GLY A 208 30.58 -23.99 -4.65
C GLY A 208 30.27 -23.74 -6.13
N GLU A 209 29.02 -23.86 -6.56
CA GLU A 209 28.61 -23.64 -7.96
C GLU A 209 27.81 -22.33 -8.10
N TRP A 210 27.97 -21.65 -9.23
CA TRP A 210 27.05 -20.60 -9.65
C TRP A 210 25.71 -21.24 -10.01
N GLN A 211 24.65 -20.76 -9.37
CA GLN A 211 23.30 -21.26 -9.56
C GLN A 211 22.37 -20.09 -9.88
N HIS A 212 21.53 -20.25 -10.90
CA HIS A 212 20.49 -19.29 -11.20
C HIS A 212 19.22 -19.67 -10.44
N ILE A 213 18.69 -18.72 -9.70
CA ILE A 213 17.44 -18.88 -8.95
C ILE A 213 16.46 -17.84 -9.46
N ALA A 214 15.25 -18.28 -9.79
CA ALA A 214 14.17 -17.37 -10.13
C ALA A 214 12.88 -17.77 -9.39
N ALA A 215 12.13 -16.78 -8.93
CA ALA A 215 10.82 -16.95 -8.36
C ALA A 215 9.83 -16.05 -9.12
N VAL A 216 8.74 -16.66 -9.57
CA VAL A 216 7.67 -16.00 -10.35
C VAL A 216 6.40 -16.07 -9.52
N TRP A 217 5.65 -14.97 -9.42
CA TRP A 217 4.39 -14.95 -8.67
C TRP A 217 3.30 -14.13 -9.35
N ASP A 218 2.06 -14.53 -9.11
CA ASP A 218 0.85 -13.74 -9.41
C ASP A 218 -0.21 -14.09 -8.37
N ARG A 219 -0.85 -13.07 -7.81
CA ARG A 219 -1.81 -13.18 -6.70
C ARG A 219 -3.06 -14.01 -7.01
N ALA A 220 -3.36 -14.27 -8.28
CA ALA A 220 -4.49 -15.11 -8.68
C ALA A 220 -4.07 -16.55 -9.02
N PHE A 221 -2.76 -16.79 -9.20
CA PHE A 221 -2.23 -18.09 -9.61
C PHE A 221 -1.36 -18.75 -8.55
N GLY A 222 -0.51 -18.04 -7.81
CA GLY A 222 0.43 -18.65 -6.87
C GLY A 222 1.88 -18.31 -7.18
N ILE A 223 2.80 -19.21 -6.82
CA ILE A 223 4.25 -19.02 -6.95
C ILE A 223 4.87 -20.18 -7.73
N LYS A 224 5.87 -19.90 -8.57
CA LYS A 224 6.77 -20.89 -9.18
C LYS A 224 8.22 -20.61 -8.77
N ILE A 225 9.00 -21.67 -8.57
CA ILE A 225 10.42 -21.62 -8.25
C ILE A 225 11.20 -22.33 -9.33
N TYR A 226 12.22 -21.67 -9.85
CA TYR A 226 13.11 -22.21 -10.84
C TYR A 226 14.55 -22.26 -10.32
N HIS A 227 15.24 -23.34 -10.65
CA HIS A 227 16.66 -23.53 -10.42
C HIS A 227 17.33 -23.86 -11.75
N ASN A 228 18.35 -23.08 -12.13
CA ASN A 228 19.08 -23.25 -13.40
C ASN A 228 18.15 -23.37 -14.63
N GLY A 229 17.11 -22.53 -14.66
CA GLY A 229 16.14 -22.47 -15.76
C GLY A 229 15.08 -23.59 -15.75
N GLN A 230 15.08 -24.48 -14.75
CA GLN A 230 14.12 -25.57 -14.63
C GLN A 230 13.14 -25.30 -13.48
N LEU A 231 11.85 -25.55 -13.69
CA LEU A 231 10.83 -25.49 -12.64
C LEU A 231 11.08 -26.60 -11.63
N VAL A 232 11.22 -26.26 -10.35
CA VAL A 232 11.51 -27.21 -9.27
C VAL A 232 10.43 -27.27 -8.20
N GLY A 233 9.53 -26.29 -8.15
CA GLY A 233 8.42 -26.21 -7.20
C GLY A 233 7.37 -25.19 -7.63
N SER A 234 6.10 -25.41 -7.31
CA SER A 234 5.00 -24.55 -7.75
C SER A 234 3.74 -24.70 -6.90
N THR A 235 3.01 -23.60 -6.69
CA THR A 235 1.59 -23.55 -6.29
C THR A 235 0.71 -22.90 -7.36
N TRP A 236 1.23 -22.75 -8.57
CA TRP A 236 0.54 -22.11 -9.70
C TRP A 236 -0.79 -22.80 -10.03
N GLY A 237 -1.88 -22.05 -10.02
CA GLY A 237 -3.25 -22.53 -10.18
C GLY A 237 -3.93 -22.98 -8.87
N GLU A 238 -3.24 -22.96 -7.73
CA GLU A 238 -3.74 -23.54 -6.47
C GLU A 238 -3.91 -22.52 -5.35
N ASP A 239 -3.21 -21.40 -5.41
CA ASP A 239 -3.18 -20.38 -4.36
C ASP A 239 -3.62 -19.01 -4.87
N ALA A 240 -4.07 -18.16 -3.96
CA ALA A 240 -4.38 -16.76 -4.25
C ALA A 240 -4.33 -15.89 -2.99
N TRP A 241 -4.07 -14.61 -3.18
CA TRP A 241 -4.14 -13.58 -2.14
C TRP A 241 -4.70 -12.28 -2.70
N CYS A 242 -5.28 -11.45 -1.84
CA CYS A 242 -5.89 -10.19 -2.26
C CYS A 242 -4.86 -9.10 -2.53
N GLN A 243 -4.02 -8.83 -1.53
CA GLN A 243 -3.14 -7.69 -1.44
C GLN A 243 -1.97 -8.02 -0.52
N THR A 244 -0.86 -7.29 -0.69
CA THR A 244 0.30 -7.36 0.20
C THR A 244 0.60 -5.98 0.79
N GLY A 245 1.45 -5.94 1.82
CA GLY A 245 2.08 -4.69 2.24
C GLY A 245 2.91 -4.08 1.10
N GLN A 246 3.20 -2.78 1.20
CA GLN A 246 4.07 -2.11 0.24
C GLN A 246 5.52 -2.60 0.40
N PRO A 247 6.27 -2.77 -0.69
CA PRO A 247 7.68 -3.19 -0.65
C PRO A 247 8.56 -2.11 0.00
N GLY A 248 9.34 -2.54 0.99
CA GLY A 248 10.39 -1.74 1.62
C GLY A 248 11.75 -1.95 0.95
N LEU A 249 12.79 -2.15 1.77
CA LEU A 249 14.13 -2.48 1.29
C LEU A 249 14.22 -3.96 0.92
N PHE A 250 15.03 -4.29 -0.08
CA PHE A 250 15.47 -5.66 -0.32
C PHE A 250 16.97 -5.78 -0.11
N SER A 251 17.44 -7.00 0.17
CA SER A 251 18.86 -7.29 0.25
C SER A 251 19.18 -8.73 -0.18
N PRO A 252 20.35 -8.94 -0.81
CA PRO A 252 20.95 -10.27 -0.89
C PRO A 252 21.41 -10.71 0.52
N PHE A 253 20.69 -11.65 1.13
CA PHE A 253 20.82 -11.98 2.56
C PHE A 253 21.79 -13.14 2.88
N LEU A 254 22.30 -13.84 1.88
CA LEU A 254 23.17 -14.99 2.10
C LEU A 254 24.58 -14.52 2.52
N PRO A 255 25.04 -14.82 3.76
CA PRO A 255 26.37 -14.42 4.20
C PRO A 255 27.46 -15.13 3.39
N GLU A 256 28.67 -14.57 3.32
CA GLU A 256 29.85 -15.21 2.71
C GLU A 256 29.54 -15.82 1.33
N SER A 257 29.00 -14.99 0.45
CA SER A 257 28.46 -15.43 -0.83
C SER A 257 28.65 -14.40 -1.94
N PHE A 258 28.40 -14.84 -3.16
CA PHE A 258 28.51 -14.03 -4.36
C PHE A 258 27.13 -13.89 -5.01
N TYR A 259 26.77 -12.67 -5.39
CA TYR A 259 25.55 -12.35 -6.13
C TYR A 259 25.88 -11.65 -7.43
N ASP A 260 25.17 -12.06 -8.47
CA ASP A 260 25.33 -11.51 -9.80
C ASP A 260 23.96 -11.40 -10.49
N GLU A 261 23.79 -10.36 -11.30
CA GLU A 261 22.60 -10.07 -12.11
C GLU A 261 21.26 -10.17 -11.36
N ILE A 262 21.09 -9.43 -10.26
CA ILE A 262 19.79 -9.35 -9.59
C ILE A 262 18.83 -8.58 -10.48
N ALA A 263 17.80 -9.27 -10.97
CA ALA A 263 16.81 -8.77 -11.90
C ALA A 263 15.40 -8.85 -11.30
N PHE A 264 14.65 -7.76 -11.40
CA PHE A 264 13.22 -7.71 -11.11
C PHE A 264 12.43 -7.44 -12.40
N PHE A 265 11.28 -8.06 -12.50
CA PHE A 265 10.31 -7.85 -13.56
C PHE A 265 8.96 -7.50 -12.94
N ASP A 266 8.24 -6.56 -13.53
CA ASP A 266 6.95 -6.07 -13.02
C ASP A 266 5.75 -6.95 -13.44
N GLY A 267 6.05 -8.12 -14.03
CA GLY A 267 5.12 -9.19 -14.34
C GLY A 267 5.72 -10.59 -14.18
N PRO A 268 4.87 -11.64 -14.24
CA PRO A 268 5.32 -13.01 -14.16
C PRO A 268 5.93 -13.45 -15.49
N LEU A 269 7.20 -13.86 -15.48
CA LEU A 269 7.85 -14.44 -16.65
C LEU A 269 7.36 -15.89 -16.86
N ASN A 270 7.15 -16.27 -18.12
CA ASN A 270 6.79 -17.65 -18.44
C ASN A 270 8.02 -18.58 -18.48
N ASP A 271 7.77 -19.89 -18.54
CA ASP A 271 8.82 -20.92 -18.48
C ASP A 271 9.90 -20.73 -19.57
N SER A 272 9.53 -20.29 -20.77
CA SER A 272 10.49 -20.05 -21.86
C SER A 272 11.36 -18.82 -21.62
N GLN A 273 10.79 -17.76 -21.04
CA GLN A 273 11.51 -16.55 -20.68
C GLN A 273 12.48 -16.80 -19.51
N ILE A 274 12.09 -17.60 -18.52
CA ILE A 274 13.00 -17.99 -17.44
C ILE A 274 14.16 -18.84 -17.97
N LYS A 275 13.88 -19.77 -18.88
CA LYS A 275 14.93 -20.55 -19.53
C LYS A 275 15.89 -19.66 -20.34
N GLN A 276 15.36 -18.71 -21.10
CA GLN A 276 16.17 -17.74 -21.83
C GLN A 276 17.03 -16.90 -20.88
N LEU A 277 16.44 -16.39 -19.79
CA LEU A 277 17.16 -15.61 -18.78
C LEU A 277 18.33 -16.40 -18.18
N TYR A 278 18.14 -17.70 -17.93
CA TYR A 278 19.22 -18.58 -17.49
C TYR A 278 20.31 -18.80 -18.55
N GLU A 279 19.94 -19.02 -19.80
CA GLU A 279 20.89 -19.37 -20.88
C GLU A 279 21.65 -18.14 -21.41
N GLU A 280 20.99 -16.99 -21.46
CA GLU A 280 21.44 -15.79 -22.19
C GLU A 280 21.57 -14.54 -21.31
N ASN A 281 21.08 -14.57 -20.06
CA ASN A 281 21.05 -13.41 -19.15
C ASN A 281 20.27 -12.20 -19.71
N THR A 282 19.28 -12.51 -20.55
CA THR A 282 18.37 -11.58 -21.21
C THR A 282 16.98 -12.21 -21.33
N VAL A 283 15.97 -11.37 -21.50
CA VAL A 283 14.60 -11.81 -21.84
C VAL A 283 14.16 -11.02 -23.06
N GLU A 284 13.74 -11.73 -24.10
CA GLU A 284 13.13 -11.13 -25.28
C GLU A 284 11.60 -11.34 -25.28
N GLY A 285 10.88 -10.42 -25.93
CA GLY A 285 9.42 -10.49 -26.11
C GLY A 285 8.63 -9.53 -25.23
N ALA A 286 7.40 -9.24 -25.68
CA ALA A 286 6.45 -8.49 -24.86
C ALA A 286 6.01 -9.36 -23.68
N GLU A 287 5.92 -8.77 -22.49
CA GLU A 287 5.23 -9.40 -21.37
C GLU A 287 3.77 -9.59 -21.74
N ASN A 288 3.39 -10.84 -21.97
CA ASN A 288 2.01 -11.23 -22.14
C ASN A 288 1.52 -11.75 -20.79
N PHE A 289 0.76 -10.94 -20.08
CA PHE A 289 0.01 -11.40 -18.93
C PHE A 289 -1.06 -12.37 -19.42
N GLU A 290 -1.05 -13.60 -18.90
CA GLU A 290 -2.17 -14.52 -19.13
C GLU A 290 -3.43 -13.90 -18.49
N PRO A 291 -4.51 -13.69 -19.25
CA PRO A 291 -5.78 -13.24 -18.68
C PRO A 291 -6.22 -14.17 -17.54
N TYR A 292 -6.83 -13.61 -16.50
CA TYR A 292 -7.36 -14.45 -15.43
C TYR A 292 -8.46 -15.36 -15.98
N ASP A 293 -8.23 -16.67 -15.86
CA ASP A 293 -9.27 -17.65 -16.11
C ASP A 293 -10.31 -17.64 -14.98
N MET A 294 -11.46 -18.27 -15.20
CA MET A 294 -12.55 -18.29 -14.21
C MET A 294 -12.13 -18.90 -12.86
N ALA A 295 -11.17 -19.83 -12.85
CA ALA A 295 -10.69 -20.44 -11.61
C ALA A 295 -9.83 -19.46 -10.81
N ALA A 296 -8.95 -18.71 -11.48
CA ALA A 296 -8.16 -17.63 -10.91
C ALA A 296 -9.03 -16.51 -10.36
N VAL A 297 -10.04 -16.06 -11.12
CA VAL A 297 -11.02 -15.07 -10.65
C VAL A 297 -11.73 -15.55 -9.39
N LYS A 298 -12.22 -16.80 -9.38
CA LYS A 298 -12.91 -17.36 -8.22
C LYS A 298 -12.02 -17.46 -6.98
N ARG A 299 -10.76 -17.91 -7.13
CA ARG A 299 -9.80 -17.98 -6.02
C ARG A 299 -9.49 -16.60 -5.47
N LEU A 300 -9.20 -15.63 -6.35
CA LEU A 300 -8.89 -14.25 -5.96
C LEU A 300 -10.10 -13.57 -5.29
N ALA A 301 -11.29 -13.77 -5.83
CA ALA A 301 -12.55 -13.32 -5.23
C ALA A 301 -12.73 -13.89 -3.81
N ALA A 302 -12.55 -15.21 -3.62
CA ALA A 302 -12.69 -15.85 -2.32
C ALA A 302 -11.63 -15.40 -1.29
N ALA A 303 -10.40 -15.15 -1.73
CA ALA A 303 -9.35 -14.57 -0.89
C ALA A 303 -9.73 -13.15 -0.43
N TYR A 304 -10.42 -12.40 -1.29
CA TYR A 304 -10.81 -11.03 -1.01
C TYR A 304 -12.08 -10.92 -0.15
N ALA A 305 -13.19 -11.57 -0.53
CA ALA A 305 -14.45 -11.52 0.21
C ALA A 305 -15.24 -12.84 0.09
N ASP A 306 -16.00 -13.17 1.12
CA ASP A 306 -17.07 -14.16 1.06
C ASP A 306 -18.36 -13.45 0.63
N PHE A 307 -18.62 -13.47 -0.68
CA PHE A 307 -19.71 -12.73 -1.32
C PHE A 307 -21.11 -13.21 -0.89
N ASP A 308 -21.24 -14.39 -0.29
CA ASP A 308 -22.51 -14.88 0.25
C ASP A 308 -22.84 -14.25 1.63
N ARG A 309 -21.84 -13.61 2.27
CA ARG A 309 -21.93 -13.08 3.64
C ARG A 309 -21.77 -11.57 3.74
N ILE A 310 -21.33 -10.89 2.67
CA ILE A 310 -21.28 -9.41 2.64
C ILE A 310 -22.64 -8.84 2.26
N GLU A 311 -22.97 -7.66 2.78
CA GLU A 311 -24.23 -6.97 2.47
C GLU A 311 -23.94 -5.64 1.78
N ALA A 312 -23.40 -5.70 0.56
CA ALA A 312 -23.18 -4.51 -0.24
C ALA A 312 -24.51 -3.79 -0.55
N PRO A 313 -24.58 -2.44 -0.49
CA PRO A 313 -25.75 -1.67 -0.93
C PRO A 313 -26.04 -1.98 -2.39
N LEU A 314 -27.32 -2.22 -2.71
CA LEU A 314 -27.75 -2.53 -4.06
C LEU A 314 -28.08 -1.24 -4.80
N TYR A 315 -27.55 -1.08 -6.01
CA TYR A 315 -27.86 0.00 -6.94
C TYR A 315 -28.58 -0.54 -8.18
N HIS A 316 -29.77 -0.01 -8.45
CA HIS A 316 -30.58 -0.36 -9.62
C HIS A 316 -30.31 0.56 -10.82
N VAL A 317 -29.37 0.16 -11.68
CA VAL A 317 -28.85 0.99 -12.78
C VAL A 317 -29.94 1.45 -13.77
N GLU A 318 -30.97 0.64 -14.02
CA GLU A 318 -32.05 0.98 -14.96
C GLU A 318 -32.98 2.12 -14.48
N GLN A 319 -32.95 2.50 -13.21
CA GLN A 319 -33.93 3.44 -12.64
C GLN A 319 -33.59 4.91 -12.90
N ASN A 320 -32.50 5.21 -13.62
CA ASN A 320 -31.97 6.57 -13.79
C ASN A 320 -31.85 7.30 -12.44
N SER A 321 -31.48 6.55 -11.40
CA SER A 321 -31.20 7.02 -10.05
C SER A 321 -29.71 7.29 -9.88
N THR A 322 -29.36 8.01 -8.83
CA THR A 322 -27.98 8.18 -8.36
C THR A 322 -27.82 7.38 -7.07
N LEU A 323 -26.71 6.64 -6.95
CA LEU A 323 -26.29 6.09 -5.66
C LEU A 323 -25.51 7.17 -4.91
N SER A 324 -26.09 7.72 -3.85
CA SER A 324 -25.46 8.73 -2.99
C SER A 324 -24.76 8.05 -1.82
N LEU A 325 -23.46 8.34 -1.64
CA LEU A 325 -22.57 7.77 -0.63
C LEU A 325 -21.93 8.89 0.17
N GLN A 326 -22.40 9.08 1.40
CA GLN A 326 -21.85 10.06 2.33
C GLN A 326 -20.93 9.36 3.35
N GLN A 327 -19.66 9.74 3.37
CA GLN A 327 -18.70 9.26 4.35
C GLN A 327 -19.03 9.85 5.72
N ILE A 328 -19.12 8.98 6.74
CA ILE A 328 -19.32 9.40 8.12
C ILE A 328 -17.99 9.32 8.86
N LEU A 329 -17.40 10.47 9.14
CA LEU A 329 -16.24 10.57 10.01
C LEU A 329 -16.68 10.65 11.48
N PRO A 330 -16.14 9.82 12.38
CA PRO A 330 -16.31 10.07 13.80
C PRO A 330 -15.57 11.36 14.21
N GLU A 331 -16.04 12.00 15.27
CA GLU A 331 -15.36 13.15 15.89
C GLU A 331 -14.08 12.71 16.59
N ASP A 332 -14.09 11.48 17.15
CA ASP A 332 -12.95 10.88 17.82
C ASP A 332 -12.92 9.36 17.62
N CYS A 333 -11.72 8.80 17.57
CA CYS A 333 -11.46 7.36 17.43
C CYS A 333 -10.32 6.95 18.36
N HIS A 334 -10.64 6.21 19.41
CA HIS A 334 -9.72 5.92 20.51
C HIS A 334 -9.88 4.53 21.11
N ASP A 335 -8.95 4.17 21.97
CA ASP A 335 -9.06 3.15 23.00
C ASP A 335 -8.57 3.79 24.31
N GLN A 336 -9.51 4.08 25.20
CA GLN A 336 -9.28 4.92 26.36
C GLN A 336 -8.66 6.28 25.96
N ALA A 337 -7.42 6.56 26.36
CA ALA A 337 -6.71 7.80 26.04
C ALA A 337 -5.80 7.68 24.81
N ILE A 338 -5.76 6.52 24.15
CA ILE A 338 -4.86 6.23 23.04
C ILE A 338 -5.66 6.26 21.75
N SER A 339 -5.17 7.03 20.78
CA SER A 339 -5.83 7.17 19.48
C SER A 339 -5.79 5.84 18.70
N ALA A 340 -6.95 5.44 18.16
CA ALA A 340 -7.15 4.24 17.36
C ALA A 340 -7.36 4.56 15.86
N TRP A 341 -7.04 5.80 15.43
CA TRP A 341 -7.18 6.26 14.05
C TRP A 341 -6.43 5.41 12.99
N TRP A 342 -5.50 4.52 13.37
CA TRP A 342 -4.85 3.58 12.46
C TRP A 342 -5.82 2.65 11.73
N ALA A 343 -7.00 2.40 12.28
CA ALA A 343 -8.03 1.62 11.60
C ALA A 343 -8.80 2.41 10.53
N MET A 344 -8.58 3.73 10.40
CA MET A 344 -9.32 4.64 9.52
C MET A 344 -8.37 5.63 8.82
N ASP A 345 -7.10 5.27 8.65
CA ASP A 345 -6.10 6.16 8.06
C ASP A 345 -5.75 5.79 6.60
N GLY A 346 -6.30 4.69 6.08
CA GLY A 346 -6.11 4.22 4.72
C GLY A 346 -4.71 3.70 4.40
N ARG A 347 -3.89 3.39 5.40
CA ARG A 347 -2.56 2.79 5.24
C ARG A 347 -2.56 1.33 5.69
N TYR A 348 -2.62 0.40 4.74
CA TYR A 348 -2.68 -1.05 5.03
C TYR A 348 -1.50 -1.59 5.85
N GLU A 349 -0.35 -0.93 5.81
CA GLU A 349 0.79 -1.28 6.65
C GLU A 349 0.57 -1.01 8.14
N LEU A 350 -0.59 -0.50 8.52
CA LEU A 350 -0.96 -0.16 9.88
C LEU A 350 -2.27 -0.88 10.20
N ALA A 351 -2.23 -1.67 11.26
CA ALA A 351 -3.37 -2.47 11.67
C ALA A 351 -3.56 -2.30 13.18
N TRP A 352 -4.82 -2.26 13.58
CA TRP A 352 -5.24 -2.18 14.97
C TRP A 352 -6.00 -3.45 15.39
N PRO A 353 -5.73 -4.05 16.55
CA PRO A 353 -4.70 -3.68 17.50
C PRO A 353 -3.30 -4.04 16.98
N HIS A 354 -2.29 -3.35 17.49
CA HIS A 354 -0.90 -3.66 17.18
C HIS A 354 -0.49 -5.05 17.71
N PRO A 355 0.44 -5.77 17.04
CA PRO A 355 1.13 -6.92 17.62
C PRO A 355 1.70 -6.64 19.02
N ASP A 356 1.80 -7.68 19.83
CA ASP A 356 2.47 -7.59 21.12
C ASP A 356 3.97 -7.32 20.90
N ARG A 357 4.62 -6.55 21.78
CA ARG A 357 6.03 -6.11 21.65
C ARG A 357 6.32 -5.05 20.58
N MET A 358 5.31 -4.28 20.15
CA MET A 358 5.50 -3.23 19.15
C MET A 358 6.28 -2.02 19.68
N PHE A 359 6.04 -1.59 20.92
CA PHE A 359 6.53 -0.29 21.39
C PHE A 359 7.80 -0.39 22.21
N THR A 360 7.97 -1.45 23.00
CA THR A 360 9.22 -1.57 23.75
C THR A 360 9.77 -2.98 23.71
N PHE A 361 11.08 -3.07 23.56
CA PHE A 361 11.78 -4.32 23.78
C PHE A 361 11.78 -4.69 25.27
N ILE A 362 11.49 -3.78 26.21
CA ILE A 362 11.63 -3.99 27.66
C ILE A 362 10.31 -4.50 28.28
N LEU A 363 10.29 -5.77 28.67
CA LEU A 363 9.20 -6.37 29.46
C LEU A 363 8.95 -5.58 30.76
N GLY A 364 7.84 -4.83 30.84
CA GLY A 364 7.49 -4.01 32.01
C GLY A 364 7.26 -2.53 31.70
N ASP A 365 7.74 -2.06 30.54
CA ASP A 365 7.14 -0.91 29.86
C ASP A 365 5.77 -1.37 29.34
N VAL A 366 4.73 -0.58 29.57
CA VAL A 366 3.36 -0.98 29.19
C VAL A 366 3.22 -0.85 27.67
N ASP A 367 3.50 -1.94 26.94
CA ASP A 367 2.99 -2.10 25.58
C ASP A 367 1.47 -1.97 25.64
N PHE A 368 0.94 -0.85 25.16
CA PHE A 368 -0.49 -0.71 25.08
C PHE A 368 -1.03 -1.64 23.99
N LYS A 369 -1.76 -2.66 24.43
CA LYS A 369 -2.53 -3.52 23.54
C LYS A 369 -3.91 -2.91 23.36
N GLY A 370 -4.26 -2.59 22.11
CA GLY A 370 -5.60 -2.15 21.76
C GLY A 370 -6.65 -3.19 22.18
N THR A 371 -7.50 -2.81 23.12
CA THR A 371 -8.62 -3.58 23.65
C THR A 371 -9.94 -3.25 22.98
N THR A 372 -10.05 -2.04 22.43
CA THR A 372 -11.25 -1.56 21.75
C THR A 372 -10.92 -0.64 20.57
N ILE A 373 -11.93 -0.38 19.73
CA ILE A 373 -12.01 0.83 18.90
C ILE A 373 -13.31 1.52 19.26
N ASP A 374 -13.20 2.65 19.93
CA ASP A 374 -14.30 3.51 20.34
C ASP A 374 -14.39 4.70 19.38
N MET A 375 -15.55 4.89 18.78
CA MET A 375 -15.82 5.95 17.79
C MET A 375 -16.94 6.86 18.30
N GLU A 376 -16.62 8.12 18.59
CA GLU A 376 -17.62 9.13 18.95
C GLU A 376 -18.24 9.70 17.66
N LEU A 377 -19.56 9.60 17.51
CA LEU A 377 -20.27 10.10 16.34
C LEU A 377 -20.65 11.57 16.54
N ALA A 378 -20.55 12.36 15.48
CA ALA A 378 -21.06 13.73 15.49
C ALA A 378 -22.57 13.77 15.73
N GLU A 379 -23.06 14.89 16.26
CA GLU A 379 -24.48 15.08 16.52
C GLU A 379 -25.30 14.91 15.23
N GLY A 380 -26.29 14.00 15.26
CA GLY A 380 -27.12 13.68 14.09
C GLY A 380 -26.53 12.67 13.10
N SER A 381 -25.23 12.33 13.18
CA SER A 381 -24.61 11.34 12.28
C SER A 381 -25.08 9.92 12.59
N ARG A 382 -25.69 9.24 11.62
CA ARG A 382 -26.23 7.89 11.78
C ARG A 382 -25.81 7.01 10.61
N PRO A 383 -24.58 6.46 10.59
CA PRO A 383 -24.13 5.64 9.50
C PRO A 383 -25.06 4.42 9.34
N ASN A 384 -25.43 4.11 8.10
CA ASN A 384 -26.27 2.98 7.75
C ASN A 384 -25.49 1.83 7.08
N TYR A 385 -24.19 2.01 6.89
CA TYR A 385 -23.30 1.04 6.29
C TYR A 385 -21.91 1.06 6.94
N ALA A 386 -21.34 -0.12 7.13
CA ALA A 386 -19.98 -0.29 7.61
C ALA A 386 -19.20 -1.22 6.67
N PHE A 387 -17.94 -0.86 6.44
CA PHE A 387 -17.00 -1.60 5.62
C PHE A 387 -15.72 -1.85 6.42
N PHE A 388 -15.17 -3.05 6.30
CA PHE A 388 -13.99 -3.51 7.04
C PHE A 388 -13.05 -4.26 6.11
N GLU A 389 -11.75 -4.06 6.32
CA GLU A 389 -10.68 -4.85 5.73
C GLU A 389 -9.66 -5.29 6.80
N GLY A 390 -9.20 -6.53 6.72
CA GLY A 390 -8.16 -7.07 7.60
C GLY A 390 -8.31 -8.55 7.93
N VAL A 391 -7.89 -8.91 9.14
CA VAL A 391 -8.17 -10.22 9.75
C VAL A 391 -9.38 -10.05 10.65
N LEU A 392 -10.55 -10.40 10.12
CA LEU A 392 -11.86 -10.03 10.68
C LEU A 392 -12.48 -11.15 11.52
N ASP A 393 -11.66 -11.91 12.25
CA ASP A 393 -12.12 -13.03 13.07
C ASP A 393 -12.89 -12.50 14.30
N GLU A 394 -14.16 -12.86 14.40
CA GLU A 394 -15.10 -12.53 15.49
C GLU A 394 -15.22 -11.03 15.81
N VAL A 395 -15.06 -10.18 14.80
CA VAL A 395 -15.28 -8.72 14.91
C VAL A 395 -16.77 -8.45 15.09
N GLU A 396 -17.09 -7.62 16.08
CA GLU A 396 -18.43 -7.09 16.31
C GLU A 396 -18.40 -5.57 16.30
N LEU A 397 -19.31 -4.94 15.56
CA LEU A 397 -19.60 -3.51 15.68
C LEU A 397 -20.82 -3.34 16.58
N GLN A 398 -20.67 -2.56 17.64
CA GLN A 398 -21.71 -2.35 18.65
C GLN A 398 -22.06 -0.87 18.77
N SER A 399 -23.33 -0.57 19.01
CA SER A 399 -23.73 0.74 19.52
C SER A 399 -23.51 0.79 21.03
N VAL A 400 -23.04 1.92 21.55
CA VAL A 400 -22.88 2.15 22.99
C VAL A 400 -23.97 3.11 23.46
N ASN A 401 -25.03 2.53 24.01
CA ASN A 401 -26.10 3.21 24.74
C ASN A 401 -26.48 2.35 25.97
N GLU A 402 -27.60 2.65 26.66
CA GLU A 402 -28.02 1.88 27.84
C GLU A 402 -28.25 0.37 27.57
N GLN A 403 -28.44 -0.03 26.30
CA GLN A 403 -28.87 -1.37 25.90
C GLN A 403 -27.94 -2.06 24.89
N ALA A 404 -26.74 -1.50 24.65
CA ALA A 404 -25.69 -1.98 23.74
C ALA A 404 -26.14 -3.02 22.68
N LYS A 405 -26.43 -2.58 21.46
CA LYS A 405 -26.89 -3.44 20.35
C LYS A 405 -25.72 -3.78 19.42
N VAL A 406 -25.54 -5.07 19.11
CA VAL A 406 -24.65 -5.53 18.03
C VAL A 406 -25.29 -5.14 16.69
N LEU A 407 -24.56 -4.36 15.90
CA LEU A 407 -24.97 -3.82 14.61
C LEU A 407 -24.47 -4.68 13.45
N ALA A 408 -23.24 -5.20 13.55
CA ALA A 408 -22.65 -6.12 12.59
C ALA A 408 -21.78 -7.14 13.32
N LYS A 409 -21.67 -8.36 12.77
CA LYS A 409 -20.88 -9.44 13.36
C LYS A 409 -20.30 -10.35 12.28
N THR A 410 -18.99 -10.53 12.30
CA THR A 410 -18.30 -11.36 11.31
C THR A 410 -18.27 -12.84 11.70
N GLY A 411 -18.23 -13.18 12.99
CA GLY A 411 -18.11 -14.58 13.43
C GLY A 411 -16.81 -15.22 12.93
N ASP A 412 -16.85 -16.42 12.36
CA ASP A 412 -15.66 -17.14 11.86
C ASP A 412 -15.15 -16.67 10.48
N TYR A 413 -15.44 -15.43 10.09
CA TYR A 413 -15.13 -14.88 8.77
C TYR A 413 -13.63 -14.93 8.43
N LYS A 414 -13.27 -15.52 7.29
CA LYS A 414 -11.87 -15.74 6.89
C LYS A 414 -11.38 -14.84 5.75
N SER A 415 -12.28 -14.28 4.96
CA SER A 415 -11.90 -13.40 3.85
C SER A 415 -11.46 -12.02 4.35
N PHE A 416 -10.75 -11.30 3.48
CA PHE A 416 -10.13 -10.03 3.83
C PHE A 416 -11.13 -8.87 4.06
N CYS A 417 -12.15 -8.79 3.24
CA CYS A 417 -13.11 -7.69 3.18
C CYS A 417 -14.48 -8.15 3.68
N TYR A 418 -15.09 -7.38 4.58
CA TYR A 418 -16.47 -7.58 5.04
C TYR A 418 -17.23 -6.26 4.97
N SER A 419 -18.50 -6.33 4.60
CA SER A 419 -19.39 -5.18 4.69
C SER A 419 -20.77 -5.57 5.17
N SER A 420 -21.45 -4.65 5.85
CA SER A 420 -22.78 -4.89 6.40
C SER A 420 -23.60 -3.60 6.43
N LYS A 421 -24.90 -3.75 6.20
CA LYS A 421 -25.87 -2.68 6.47
C LYS A 421 -26.10 -2.63 7.98
N ILE A 422 -26.04 -1.44 8.55
CA ILE A 422 -26.17 -1.24 9.99
C ILE A 422 -27.35 -0.31 10.30
N ASP A 423 -27.96 -0.51 11.46
CA ASP A 423 -29.09 0.26 11.95
C ASP A 423 -28.74 0.83 13.33
N VAL A 424 -28.10 2.01 13.31
CA VAL A 424 -27.61 2.73 14.48
C VAL A 424 -28.78 3.39 15.21
N PRO A 425 -29.04 3.06 16.49
CA PRO A 425 -30.13 3.67 17.25
C PRO A 425 -30.05 5.20 17.33
N ASP A 426 -31.21 5.87 17.39
CA ASP A 426 -31.31 7.33 17.45
C ASP A 426 -30.59 7.95 18.65
N ASP A 427 -30.44 7.22 19.75
CA ASP A 427 -29.79 7.68 20.97
C ASP A 427 -28.29 7.33 21.04
N ALA A 428 -27.78 6.54 20.07
CA ALA A 428 -26.38 6.14 20.04
C ALA A 428 -25.50 7.33 19.64
N LYS A 429 -24.57 7.69 20.54
CA LYS A 429 -23.53 8.70 20.30
C LYS A 429 -22.16 8.09 20.01
N LYS A 430 -22.03 6.79 20.23
CA LYS A 430 -20.76 6.08 20.18
C LYS A 430 -20.95 4.70 19.58
N LEU A 431 -20.00 4.30 18.74
CA LEU A 431 -19.83 2.94 18.27
C LEU A 431 -18.60 2.33 18.92
N ARG A 432 -18.60 1.01 19.10
CA ARG A 432 -17.51 0.25 19.71
C ARG A 432 -17.24 -1.03 18.96
N ILE A 433 -15.97 -1.34 18.79
CA ILE A 433 -15.49 -2.67 18.40
C ILE A 433 -14.69 -3.22 19.59
N PRO A 434 -15.24 -4.18 20.35
CA PRO A 434 -14.46 -4.88 21.36
C PRO A 434 -13.47 -5.83 20.68
N LEU A 435 -12.20 -5.79 21.08
CA LEU A 435 -11.13 -6.61 20.50
C LEU A 435 -10.65 -7.71 21.44
N VAL A 436 -10.91 -7.59 22.75
CA VAL A 436 -10.44 -8.56 23.74
C VAL A 436 -11.28 -9.84 23.68
N LYS A 437 -10.62 -10.95 23.34
CA LYS A 437 -11.18 -12.31 23.32
C LYS A 437 -10.88 -13.10 24.59
N GLY A 438 -9.87 -12.69 25.35
CA GLY A 438 -9.48 -13.33 26.61
C GLY A 438 -8.34 -12.60 27.31
N TYR A 439 -7.80 -13.20 28.36
CA TYR A 439 -6.66 -12.67 29.10
C TYR A 439 -5.63 -13.77 29.37
N GLY A 440 -4.35 -13.43 29.29
CA GLY A 440 -3.25 -14.36 29.57
C GLY A 440 -1.90 -13.87 29.09
N SER A 441 -0.96 -14.79 28.95
CA SER A 441 0.35 -14.53 28.35
C SER A 441 0.22 -14.54 26.82
N PRO A 442 0.67 -13.48 26.12
CA PRO A 442 0.66 -13.46 24.66
C PRO A 442 1.45 -14.63 24.04
N PRO A 443 1.12 -15.04 22.80
CA PRO A 443 1.89 -16.05 22.07
C PRO A 443 3.39 -15.71 22.08
N GLY A 444 4.24 -16.71 22.40
CA GLY A 444 5.70 -16.54 22.48
C GLY A 444 6.20 -15.91 23.78
N LEU A 445 5.35 -15.64 24.77
CA LEU A 445 5.72 -15.31 26.14
C LEU A 445 5.36 -16.45 27.10
N GLU A 446 6.31 -16.82 27.96
CA GLU A 446 6.07 -17.72 29.10
C GLU A 446 5.86 -16.92 30.39
N GLY A 447 5.04 -17.44 31.30
CA GLY A 447 4.85 -16.86 32.64
C GLY A 447 3.38 -16.61 33.00
N SER A 448 3.17 -15.86 34.08
CA SER A 448 1.86 -15.57 34.67
C SER A 448 1.31 -14.20 34.26
N ALA A 449 1.71 -13.67 33.10
CA ALA A 449 1.19 -12.40 32.61
C ALA A 449 -0.32 -12.51 32.35
N HIS A 450 -1.05 -11.45 32.67
CA HIS A 450 -2.51 -11.40 32.49
C HIS A 450 -2.86 -10.19 31.61
N LEU A 451 -2.43 -10.26 30.36
CA LEU A 451 -2.61 -9.21 29.38
C LEU A 451 -3.87 -9.47 28.54
N PRO A 452 -4.55 -8.44 28.04
CA PRO A 452 -5.67 -8.62 27.11
C PRO A 452 -5.17 -9.29 25.83
N LEU A 453 -5.86 -10.35 25.42
CA LEU A 453 -5.57 -11.11 24.20
C LEU A 453 -6.64 -10.82 23.16
N THR A 454 -6.22 -10.38 21.99
CA THR A 454 -7.11 -10.05 20.86
C THR A 454 -7.16 -11.14 19.80
N GLY A 455 -6.41 -12.23 20.01
CA GLY A 455 -6.17 -13.26 19.00
C GLY A 455 -5.55 -12.67 17.73
N ASP A 456 -5.94 -13.23 16.59
CA ASP A 456 -5.43 -12.84 15.27
C ASP A 456 -6.16 -11.65 14.66
N THR A 457 -7.21 -11.13 15.32
CA THR A 457 -8.02 -10.02 14.81
C THR A 457 -7.16 -8.78 14.56
N ARG A 458 -7.21 -8.24 13.35
CA ARG A 458 -6.48 -7.04 12.94
C ARG A 458 -7.34 -6.26 11.95
N ILE A 459 -7.78 -5.06 12.32
CA ILE A 459 -8.50 -4.13 11.47
C ILE A 459 -7.46 -3.24 10.79
N GLN A 460 -7.38 -3.33 9.48
CA GLN A 460 -6.45 -2.53 8.67
C GLN A 460 -7.11 -1.27 8.15
N GLU A 461 -8.38 -1.37 7.79
CA GLU A 461 -9.17 -0.24 7.38
C GLU A 461 -10.62 -0.49 7.73
N MET A 462 -11.31 0.57 8.13
CA MET A 462 -12.74 0.58 8.32
C MET A 462 -13.32 1.92 7.90
N SER A 463 -14.49 1.88 7.29
CA SER A 463 -15.21 3.09 6.87
C SER A 463 -16.69 2.98 7.20
N LEU A 464 -17.27 4.12 7.58
CA LEU A 464 -18.68 4.26 7.92
C LEU A 464 -19.34 5.16 6.88
N TRP A 465 -20.53 4.78 6.42
CA TRP A 465 -21.21 5.49 5.34
C TRP A 465 -22.70 5.62 5.59
N ASN A 466 -23.28 6.63 4.95
CA ASN A 466 -24.69 6.75 4.65
C ASN A 466 -24.91 6.56 3.16
N ILE A 467 -25.55 5.46 2.80
CA ILE A 467 -25.76 5.08 1.40
C ILE A 467 -27.25 4.96 1.12
N HIS A 468 -27.70 5.62 0.05
CA HIS A 468 -29.08 5.55 -0.41
C HIS A 468 -29.17 5.83 -1.91
N GLU A 469 -30.21 5.29 -2.55
CA GLU A 469 -30.56 5.71 -3.91
C GLU A 469 -31.46 6.94 -3.85
N SER A 470 -31.15 7.93 -4.69
CA SER A 470 -31.91 9.16 -4.84
C SER A 470 -32.27 9.38 -6.31
N SER A 471 -33.27 10.23 -6.55
CA SER A 471 -33.53 10.70 -7.92
C SER A 471 -32.31 11.45 -8.42
N ARG A 472 -31.89 11.18 -9.66
CA ARG A 472 -30.80 11.91 -10.28
C ARG A 472 -31.11 13.39 -10.35
N GLU A 473 -30.31 14.19 -9.65
CA GLU A 473 -30.29 15.65 -9.76
C GLU A 473 -29.05 16.04 -10.55
N GLU A 474 -29.22 16.72 -11.68
CA GLU A 474 -28.08 17.26 -12.41
C GLU A 474 -27.57 18.50 -11.71
N GLU A 475 -26.37 18.38 -11.14
CA GLU A 475 -25.69 19.51 -10.54
C GLU A 475 -25.08 20.37 -11.64
N THR A 476 -25.54 21.61 -11.71
CA THR A 476 -25.10 22.57 -12.73
C THR A 476 -24.75 23.89 -12.08
N GLY A 477 -23.70 24.54 -12.56
CA GLY A 477 -23.31 25.87 -12.07
C GLY A 477 -21.80 26.10 -12.09
N GLU A 478 -21.39 27.30 -11.68
CA GLU A 478 -19.98 27.71 -11.66
C GLU A 478 -19.14 27.00 -10.57
N HIS A 479 -19.80 26.35 -9.61
CA HIS A 479 -19.15 25.57 -8.56
C HIS A 479 -18.85 24.12 -8.98
N VAL A 480 -19.34 23.68 -10.14
CA VAL A 480 -19.11 22.33 -10.66
C VAL A 480 -17.95 22.35 -11.65
N VAL A 481 -17.02 21.40 -11.53
CA VAL A 481 -15.95 21.16 -12.49
C VAL A 481 -16.07 19.75 -13.03
N GLU A 482 -16.43 19.61 -14.29
CA GLU A 482 -16.53 18.32 -14.97
C GLU A 482 -15.29 18.03 -15.82
N TRP A 483 -14.78 16.82 -15.71
CA TRP A 483 -13.68 16.29 -16.52
C TRP A 483 -14.10 14.98 -17.18
N PHE A 484 -14.05 14.97 -18.52
CA PHE A 484 -14.47 13.85 -19.35
C PHE A 484 -13.33 12.86 -19.53
N LEU A 485 -13.57 11.58 -19.25
CA LEU A 485 -12.59 10.51 -19.46
C LEU A 485 -12.36 10.31 -20.96
N THR A 486 -11.11 10.25 -21.39
CA THR A 486 -10.74 10.30 -22.82
C THR A 486 -10.27 8.94 -23.34
N SER A 487 -9.06 8.52 -22.99
CA SER A 487 -8.47 7.25 -23.38
C SER A 487 -7.52 6.73 -22.31
N GLU A 488 -7.13 5.46 -22.45
CA GLU A 488 -5.98 4.93 -21.71
C GLU A 488 -4.70 5.71 -22.06
N VAL A 489 -3.87 5.95 -21.06
CA VAL A 489 -2.56 6.58 -21.22
C VAL A 489 -1.49 5.76 -20.50
N PRO A 490 -0.27 5.70 -21.04
CA PRO A 490 0.82 4.99 -20.37
C PRO A 490 1.22 5.75 -19.11
N ALA A 491 1.58 5.02 -18.05
CA ALA A 491 1.93 5.61 -16.74
C ALA A 491 3.00 6.72 -16.86
N ASN A 492 4.00 6.57 -17.72
CA ASN A 492 5.07 7.55 -17.92
C ASN A 492 4.62 8.89 -18.54
N SER A 493 3.40 8.97 -19.09
CA SER A 493 2.81 10.21 -19.59
C SER A 493 2.14 11.05 -18.50
N ILE A 494 1.92 10.45 -17.33
CA ILE A 494 1.35 11.10 -16.16
C ILE A 494 2.52 11.51 -15.27
N PRO A 495 2.69 12.79 -14.85
CA PRO A 495 3.87 13.29 -14.11
C PRO A 495 4.21 12.54 -12.80
N ARG A 496 4.20 13.19 -11.64
CA ARG A 496 4.49 12.52 -10.35
C ARG A 496 3.58 11.31 -10.07
N TYR A 497 2.36 11.33 -10.59
CA TYR A 497 1.37 10.25 -10.45
C TYR A 497 1.72 9.01 -11.27
N GLY A 498 2.41 9.14 -12.40
CA GLY A 498 2.92 8.01 -13.16
C GLY A 498 3.98 7.23 -12.38
N THR A 499 4.90 7.96 -11.74
CA THR A 499 5.89 7.36 -10.83
C THR A 499 5.22 6.72 -9.61
N ALA A 500 4.23 7.38 -9.00
CA ALA A 500 3.47 6.79 -7.89
C ALA A 500 2.76 5.50 -8.31
N LEU A 501 2.13 5.49 -9.49
CA LEU A 501 1.46 4.33 -10.05
C LEU A 501 2.42 3.14 -10.25
N GLN A 502 3.61 3.41 -10.78
CA GLN A 502 4.66 2.40 -10.94
C GLN A 502 5.18 1.86 -9.60
N LYS A 503 5.23 2.70 -8.56
CA LYS A 503 5.66 2.30 -7.22
C LYS A 503 4.64 1.44 -6.48
N ILE A 504 3.36 1.73 -6.66
CA ILE A 504 2.27 1.09 -5.90
C ILE A 504 1.80 -0.22 -6.57
N TYR A 505 1.82 -0.28 -7.90
CA TYR A 505 1.19 -1.37 -8.65
C TYR A 505 2.14 -2.08 -9.60
N SER A 506 1.96 -3.39 -9.74
CA SER A 506 2.52 -4.14 -10.86
C SER A 506 1.92 -3.67 -12.18
N LYS A 507 2.58 -3.97 -13.28
CA LYS A 507 2.19 -3.49 -14.62
C LYS A 507 0.76 -3.84 -14.99
N ARG A 508 0.25 -5.00 -14.56
CA ARG A 508 -1.12 -5.45 -14.82
C ARG A 508 -2.19 -4.49 -14.28
N ARG A 509 -1.89 -3.74 -13.22
CA ARG A 509 -2.84 -2.83 -12.55
C ARG A 509 -2.57 -1.34 -12.84
N ARG A 510 -1.74 -1.03 -13.84
CA ARG A 510 -1.37 0.35 -14.21
C ARG A 510 -2.22 0.94 -15.34
N THR A 511 -3.29 0.29 -15.76
CA THR A 511 -4.23 0.85 -16.74
C THR A 511 -4.83 2.14 -16.18
N ALA A 512 -4.42 3.27 -16.75
CA ALA A 512 -4.80 4.59 -16.31
C ALA A 512 -5.57 5.33 -17.40
N VAL A 513 -6.67 5.95 -17.02
CA VAL A 513 -7.53 6.76 -17.87
C VAL A 513 -7.49 8.18 -17.34
N VAL A 514 -7.02 9.11 -18.17
CA VAL A 514 -6.95 10.53 -17.83
C VAL A 514 -8.13 11.26 -18.45
N SER A 515 -8.66 12.23 -17.72
CA SER A 515 -9.72 13.10 -18.19
C SER A 515 -9.22 14.44 -18.74
N ASP A 516 -10.08 15.11 -19.49
CA ASP A 516 -9.89 16.46 -20.02
C ASP A 516 -11.14 17.31 -19.78
N ARG A 517 -11.04 18.64 -19.88
CA ARG A 517 -12.17 19.58 -19.71
C ARG A 517 -13.18 19.52 -20.85
N GLN A 518 -12.83 18.88 -21.96
CA GLN A 518 -13.72 18.73 -23.11
C GLN A 518 -13.78 17.26 -23.50
N PRO A 519 -14.97 16.74 -23.88
CA PRO A 519 -15.06 15.39 -24.40
C PRO A 519 -14.26 15.29 -25.70
N THR A 520 -13.48 14.22 -25.84
CA THR A 520 -12.80 13.93 -27.10
C THR A 520 -13.81 13.38 -28.11
N ALA A 521 -13.53 13.53 -29.41
CA ALA A 521 -14.37 12.97 -30.47
C ALA A 521 -14.01 11.50 -30.82
N THR A 522 -13.01 10.93 -30.15
CA THR A 522 -12.55 9.57 -30.39
C THR A 522 -13.02 8.68 -29.25
N GLU A 523 -14.10 7.95 -29.50
CA GLU A 523 -14.61 6.93 -28.62
C GLU A 523 -13.62 5.77 -28.48
N SER A 524 -13.44 5.27 -27.26
CA SER A 524 -12.72 4.03 -27.01
C SER A 524 -13.31 3.27 -25.81
N THR A 525 -12.98 1.99 -25.73
CA THR A 525 -13.40 1.12 -24.64
C THR A 525 -12.20 0.72 -23.81
N VAL A 526 -12.30 0.89 -22.50
CA VAL A 526 -11.30 0.43 -21.53
C VAL A 526 -11.82 -0.84 -20.87
N ILE A 527 -11.03 -1.91 -20.90
CA ILE A 527 -11.40 -3.19 -20.30
C ILE A 527 -11.07 -3.18 -18.80
N LEU A 528 -12.07 -3.52 -17.98
CA LEU A 528 -11.87 -3.81 -16.57
C LEU A 528 -11.72 -5.32 -16.43
N GLU A 529 -10.48 -5.77 -16.23
CA GLU A 529 -10.24 -7.17 -15.86
C GLU A 529 -10.90 -7.49 -14.51
N PRO A 530 -11.49 -8.69 -14.33
CA PRO A 530 -12.10 -9.08 -13.06
C PRO A 530 -11.10 -8.96 -11.91
N MET A 531 -11.53 -8.39 -10.78
CA MET A 531 -10.73 -8.18 -9.58
C MET A 531 -9.48 -7.29 -9.77
N SER A 532 -9.36 -6.59 -10.90
CA SER A 532 -8.29 -5.63 -11.19
C SER A 532 -8.87 -4.21 -11.28
N ALA A 533 -8.20 -3.27 -10.62
CA ALA A 533 -8.60 -1.86 -10.65
C ALA A 533 -8.02 -1.14 -11.87
N ILE A 534 -8.83 -0.30 -12.51
CA ILE A 534 -8.35 0.76 -13.40
C ILE A 534 -8.25 2.08 -12.64
N GLN A 535 -7.40 2.98 -13.14
CA GLN A 535 -7.02 4.21 -12.46
C GLN A 535 -7.64 5.41 -13.19
N LEU A 536 -8.68 6.01 -12.64
CA LEU A 536 -9.34 7.19 -13.19
C LEU A 536 -8.70 8.44 -12.59
N MET A 537 -8.22 9.34 -13.43
CA MET A 537 -7.51 10.54 -12.97
C MET A 537 -8.08 11.83 -13.57
N SER A 538 -8.26 12.86 -12.73
CA SER A 538 -8.50 14.23 -13.20
C SER A 538 -7.31 14.77 -14.00
N PRO A 539 -7.45 15.86 -14.77
CA PRO A 539 -6.31 16.63 -15.25
C PRO A 539 -5.47 17.15 -14.08
N GLY A 540 -4.22 17.54 -14.34
CA GLY A 540 -3.45 18.31 -13.37
C GLY A 540 -4.14 19.64 -13.12
N LEU A 541 -4.38 19.98 -11.87
CA LEU A 541 -5.16 21.18 -11.53
C LEU A 541 -4.32 22.46 -11.57
N ASP A 542 -4.97 23.53 -11.99
CA ASP A 542 -4.51 24.91 -11.92
C ASP A 542 -5.76 25.83 -11.97
N PRO A 543 -6.11 26.57 -10.90
CA PRO A 543 -5.43 26.67 -9.59
C PRO A 543 -5.85 25.56 -8.61
N ASP A 544 -5.40 25.67 -7.34
CA ASP A 544 -5.85 24.86 -6.20
C ASP A 544 -7.39 24.77 -6.10
N LEU A 545 -7.89 23.61 -5.69
CA LEU A 545 -9.32 23.30 -5.63
C LEU A 545 -9.68 22.60 -4.32
N ALA A 546 -10.55 23.23 -3.52
CA ALA A 546 -11.24 22.59 -2.40
C ALA A 546 -12.50 21.90 -2.92
N ILE A 547 -12.66 20.62 -2.59
CA ILE A 547 -13.74 19.75 -3.07
C ILE A 547 -14.49 19.19 -1.86
N ASP A 548 -15.80 19.43 -1.84
CA ASP A 548 -16.71 18.86 -0.84
C ASP A 548 -17.26 17.51 -1.34
N ARG A 549 -17.53 17.41 -2.65
CA ARG A 549 -18.20 16.24 -3.24
C ARG A 549 -17.61 15.86 -4.59
N VAL A 550 -17.57 14.56 -4.86
CA VAL A 550 -17.15 14.00 -6.15
C VAL A 550 -18.28 13.16 -6.75
N GLN A 551 -18.63 13.39 -8.00
CA GLN A 551 -19.52 12.50 -8.74
C GLN A 551 -18.74 11.73 -9.82
N LEU A 552 -19.12 10.47 -10.01
CA LEU A 552 -18.65 9.64 -11.11
C LEU A 552 -19.86 9.30 -11.98
N ASN A 553 -19.82 9.77 -13.22
CA ASN A 553 -20.76 9.37 -14.26
C ASN A 553 -20.01 8.41 -15.18
N LEU A 554 -20.27 7.10 -15.08
CA LEU A 554 -19.53 6.10 -15.83
C LEU A 554 -20.47 5.34 -16.77
N THR A 555 -20.14 5.26 -18.05
CA THR A 555 -20.89 4.49 -19.03
C THR A 555 -20.28 3.09 -19.12
N VAL A 556 -20.94 2.10 -18.51
CA VAL A 556 -20.39 0.76 -18.26
C VAL A 556 -21.20 -0.32 -18.97
N ARG A 557 -20.52 -1.28 -19.60
CA ARG A 557 -21.11 -2.54 -20.05
C ARG A 557 -20.61 -3.68 -19.16
N PRO A 558 -21.48 -4.32 -18.36
CA PRO A 558 -21.05 -5.34 -17.42
C PRO A 558 -20.90 -6.70 -18.10
N LYS A 559 -20.10 -7.61 -17.52
CA LYS A 559 -20.05 -9.01 -17.98
C LYS A 559 -21.21 -9.85 -17.44
N GLU A 560 -21.73 -9.49 -16.26
CA GLU A 560 -22.86 -10.15 -15.60
C GLU A 560 -23.95 -9.14 -15.23
N LEU A 561 -25.19 -9.59 -15.04
CA LEU A 561 -26.29 -8.69 -14.66
C LEU A 561 -26.16 -8.17 -13.23
N ASP A 562 -25.56 -8.96 -12.36
CA ASP A 562 -25.26 -8.59 -10.98
C ASP A 562 -23.73 -8.56 -10.83
N ASP A 563 -23.20 -7.48 -10.27
CA ASP A 563 -21.76 -7.32 -10.06
C ASP A 563 -21.50 -6.51 -8.77
N VAL A 564 -20.30 -6.66 -8.21
CA VAL A 564 -19.85 -5.87 -7.06
C VAL A 564 -18.70 -4.98 -7.50
N PHE A 565 -18.82 -3.70 -7.17
CA PHE A 565 -17.80 -2.69 -7.48
C PHE A 565 -17.14 -2.17 -6.21
N TRP A 566 -15.85 -1.84 -6.33
CA TRP A 566 -15.09 -1.11 -5.32
C TRP A 566 -14.63 0.21 -5.90
N ILE A 567 -14.75 1.24 -5.07
CA ILE A 567 -14.26 2.58 -5.35
C ILE A 567 -13.28 2.94 -4.25
N ARG A 568 -12.07 3.36 -4.63
CA ARG A 568 -11.08 3.90 -3.69
C ARG A 568 -10.61 5.26 -4.16
N PHE A 569 -10.71 6.25 -3.29
CA PHE A 569 -10.08 7.56 -3.48
C PHE A 569 -8.69 7.52 -2.85
N ARG A 570 -7.69 7.99 -3.58
CA ARG A 570 -6.30 8.09 -3.12
C ARG A 570 -6.04 9.48 -2.57
N ASP A 571 -5.21 9.59 -1.51
CA ASP A 571 -4.77 10.89 -1.03
C ASP A 571 -3.92 11.59 -2.13
N PRO A 572 -4.34 12.77 -2.63
CA PRO A 572 -3.60 13.49 -3.68
C PRO A 572 -2.16 13.84 -3.30
N LYS A 573 -1.90 14.03 -1.99
CA LYS A 573 -0.59 14.39 -1.46
C LYS A 573 0.28 13.17 -1.18
N ASN A 574 -0.32 12.07 -0.72
CA ASN A 574 0.35 10.79 -0.54
C ASN A 574 -0.46 9.65 -1.19
N PRO A 575 -0.23 9.36 -2.49
CA PRO A 575 -1.01 8.34 -3.17
C PRO A 575 -0.84 6.91 -2.65
N SER A 576 0.13 6.62 -1.78
CA SER A 576 0.19 5.29 -1.13
C SER A 576 -0.98 5.07 -0.15
N ARG A 577 -1.58 6.16 0.34
CA ARG A 577 -2.70 6.17 1.29
C ARG A 577 -4.05 6.23 0.59
N ILE A 578 -5.00 5.47 1.12
CA ILE A 578 -6.42 5.55 0.75
C ILE A 578 -7.07 6.68 1.54
N TRP A 579 -7.79 7.57 0.85
CA TRP A 579 -8.55 8.65 1.47
C TRP A 579 -9.94 8.19 1.90
N ALA A 580 -10.60 7.44 1.03
CA ALA A 580 -11.90 6.85 1.28
C ALA A 580 -12.07 5.61 0.43
N GLN A 581 -12.81 4.63 0.94
CA GLN A 581 -13.17 3.45 0.16
C GLN A 581 -14.52 2.87 0.56
N VAL A 582 -15.18 2.29 -0.45
CA VAL A 582 -16.51 1.69 -0.32
C VAL A 582 -16.72 0.64 -1.39
N CYS A 583 -17.67 -0.28 -1.15
CA CYS A 583 -18.18 -1.19 -2.16
C CYS A 583 -19.71 -1.17 -2.22
N PHE A 584 -20.24 -1.48 -3.40
CA PHE A 584 -21.67 -1.60 -3.67
C PHE A 584 -21.93 -2.70 -4.69
N ALA A 585 -23.11 -3.30 -4.64
CA ALA A 585 -23.61 -4.21 -5.66
C ALA A 585 -24.41 -3.41 -6.68
N ALA A 586 -24.24 -3.70 -7.97
CA ALA A 586 -25.03 -3.11 -9.03
C ALA A 586 -25.83 -4.18 -9.77
N LYS A 587 -27.07 -3.84 -10.09
CA LYS A 587 -27.94 -4.66 -10.93
C LYS A 587 -28.24 -3.93 -12.23
N PHE A 588 -27.74 -4.50 -13.32
CA PHE A 588 -27.89 -4.00 -14.67
C PHE A 588 -29.08 -4.63 -15.38
N GLY A 589 -29.60 -3.91 -16.37
CA GLY A 589 -30.66 -4.37 -17.26
C GLY A 589 -30.20 -5.31 -18.37
N SER A 590 -28.94 -5.14 -18.78
CA SER A 590 -28.36 -5.82 -19.93
C SER A 590 -26.86 -6.05 -19.74
N THR A 591 -26.34 -7.13 -20.31
CA THR A 591 -24.89 -7.36 -20.48
C THR A 591 -24.41 -6.99 -21.88
N LEU A 592 -25.33 -6.63 -22.79
CA LEU A 592 -25.05 -6.32 -24.19
C LEU A 592 -24.89 -4.82 -24.43
N GLU A 593 -25.52 -4.00 -23.60
CA GLU A 593 -25.63 -2.55 -23.77
C GLU A 593 -24.83 -1.81 -22.69
N TYR A 594 -24.25 -0.69 -23.09
CA TYR A 594 -23.67 0.27 -22.17
C TYR A 594 -24.78 0.99 -21.40
N GLN A 595 -24.62 1.07 -20.08
CA GLN A 595 -25.58 1.69 -19.17
C GLN A 595 -24.86 2.68 -18.25
N PRO A 596 -25.51 3.81 -17.91
CA PRO A 596 -24.90 4.83 -17.08
C PRO A 596 -24.94 4.45 -15.60
N LEU A 597 -23.80 4.53 -14.93
CA LEU A 597 -23.61 4.35 -13.52
C LEU A 597 -23.37 5.74 -12.90
N HIS A 598 -24.32 6.21 -12.09
CA HIS A 598 -24.26 7.52 -11.44
C HIS A 598 -23.97 7.36 -9.95
N LEU A 599 -22.78 7.78 -9.54
CA LEU A 599 -22.33 7.70 -8.15
C LEU A 599 -22.02 9.11 -7.64
N ASP A 600 -22.48 9.43 -6.44
CA ASP A 600 -22.28 10.73 -5.80
C ASP A 600 -21.64 10.54 -4.42
N PHE A 601 -20.43 11.06 -4.23
CA PHE A 601 -19.60 10.84 -3.04
C PHE A 601 -19.39 12.14 -2.25
N ASP A 602 -20.10 12.26 -1.14
CA ASP A 602 -19.84 13.27 -0.11
C ASP A 602 -18.76 12.72 0.83
N LEU A 603 -17.52 13.17 0.61
CA LEU A 603 -16.31 12.61 1.25
C LEU A 603 -15.81 13.57 2.33
N ALA A 604 -14.87 13.09 3.16
CA ALA A 604 -14.00 14.00 3.88
C ALA A 604 -13.34 14.98 2.90
N ASP A 605 -13.44 16.29 3.18
CA ASP A 605 -13.02 17.36 2.27
C ASP A 605 -11.63 17.14 1.70
N LEU A 606 -11.54 17.28 0.38
CA LEU A 606 -10.31 17.11 -0.38
C LEU A 606 -9.75 18.47 -0.78
N MET A 607 -8.44 18.63 -0.61
CA MET A 607 -7.71 19.76 -1.16
C MET A 607 -6.76 19.25 -2.24
N LEU A 608 -6.99 19.71 -3.47
CA LEU A 608 -6.10 19.46 -4.59
C LEU A 608 -5.25 20.71 -4.81
N ALA A 609 -3.95 20.61 -4.54
CA ALA A 609 -3.03 21.69 -4.87
C ALA A 609 -2.80 21.76 -6.39
N THR A 610 -2.19 22.85 -6.83
CA THR A 610 -1.75 23.00 -8.22
C THR A 610 -0.85 21.82 -8.61
N GLU A 611 -1.07 21.25 -9.79
CA GLU A 611 -0.48 20.01 -10.31
C GLU A 611 -0.97 18.69 -9.66
N ASP A 612 -1.81 18.75 -8.61
CA ASP A 612 -2.46 17.58 -8.05
C ASP A 612 -3.54 17.04 -9.01
N ARG A 613 -3.92 15.79 -8.78
CA ARG A 613 -4.98 15.09 -9.50
C ARG A 613 -5.86 14.38 -8.48
N LEU A 614 -7.16 14.40 -8.72
CA LEU A 614 -8.06 13.43 -8.12
C LEU A 614 -7.74 12.06 -8.74
N TRP A 615 -7.45 11.08 -7.90
CA TRP A 615 -7.15 9.71 -8.31
C TRP A 615 -8.15 8.76 -7.67
N VAL A 616 -8.95 8.12 -8.53
CA VAL A 616 -9.97 7.13 -8.17
C VAL A 616 -9.61 5.78 -8.76
N GLU A 617 -9.67 4.74 -7.94
CA GLU A 617 -9.62 3.34 -8.38
C GLU A 617 -11.03 2.83 -8.62
N PHE A 618 -11.25 2.21 -9.77
CA PHE A 618 -12.51 1.56 -10.09
C PHE A 618 -12.26 0.08 -10.41
N GLN A 619 -12.86 -0.79 -9.60
CA GLN A 619 -12.69 -2.24 -9.69
C GLN A 619 -14.05 -2.92 -9.75
N SER A 620 -14.16 -3.99 -10.54
CA SER A 620 -15.33 -4.86 -10.67
C SER A 620 -14.96 -6.30 -10.27
N MET A 621 -15.90 -7.03 -9.67
CA MET A 621 -15.72 -8.44 -9.31
C MET A 621 -15.63 -9.30 -10.56
N ASN A 622 -16.62 -9.15 -11.45
CA ASN A 622 -16.77 -9.99 -12.64
C ASN A 622 -16.09 -9.43 -13.89
N GLY A 623 -15.57 -8.21 -13.81
CA GLY A 623 -15.05 -7.42 -14.93
C GLY A 623 -16.17 -6.72 -15.70
N ALA A 624 -15.79 -5.66 -16.40
CA ALA A 624 -16.69 -4.82 -17.17
C ALA A 624 -15.94 -4.12 -18.30
N GLU A 625 -16.65 -3.31 -19.07
CA GLU A 625 -16.08 -2.40 -20.05
C GLU A 625 -16.55 -0.98 -19.76
N LEU A 626 -15.62 -0.02 -19.81
CA LEU A 626 -15.90 1.39 -19.62
C LEU A 626 -15.79 2.11 -20.96
N LEU A 627 -16.85 2.82 -21.35
CA LEU A 627 -16.85 3.68 -22.53
C LEU A 627 -16.27 5.05 -22.20
N VAL A 628 -15.27 5.49 -22.96
CA VAL A 628 -14.59 6.78 -22.77
C VAL A 628 -14.49 7.53 -24.09
N GLY A 629 -14.38 8.86 -24.04
CA GLY A 629 -14.31 9.70 -25.23
C GLY A 629 -15.59 9.71 -26.08
N ASN A 630 -16.73 9.22 -25.55
CA ASN A 630 -18.03 9.31 -26.21
C ASN A 630 -18.67 10.67 -25.88
N SER A 631 -19.10 11.43 -26.89
CA SER A 631 -19.69 12.76 -26.70
C SER A 631 -21.20 12.77 -26.40
N GLU A 632 -21.92 11.67 -26.67
CA GLU A 632 -23.37 11.53 -26.44
C GLU A 632 -23.70 11.00 -25.04
N SER A 633 -22.82 10.19 -24.47
CA SER A 633 -22.93 9.55 -23.15
C SER A 633 -21.54 9.48 -22.51
N PRO A 634 -20.95 10.65 -22.20
CA PRO A 634 -19.59 10.71 -21.73
C PRO A 634 -19.46 10.09 -20.34
N SER A 635 -18.39 9.33 -20.13
CA SER A 635 -17.93 9.04 -18.78
C SER A 635 -17.14 10.24 -18.24
N SER A 636 -17.42 10.70 -17.03
CA SER A 636 -16.80 11.87 -16.42
C SER A 636 -16.56 11.72 -14.92
N ILE A 637 -15.58 12.49 -14.45
CA ILE A 637 -15.33 12.78 -13.04
C ILE A 637 -15.76 14.23 -12.82
N ILE A 638 -16.66 14.45 -11.87
CA ILE A 638 -17.17 15.78 -11.54
C ILE A 638 -16.73 16.12 -10.12
N ALA A 639 -16.09 17.27 -9.95
CA ALA A 639 -15.76 17.84 -8.66
C ALA A 639 -16.70 19.00 -8.33
N VAL A 640 -17.36 18.92 -7.18
CA VAL A 640 -18.18 19.98 -6.61
C VAL A 640 -17.31 20.80 -5.68
N ARG A 641 -17.11 22.07 -6.03
CA ARG A 641 -16.27 22.99 -5.26
C ARG A 641 -16.90 23.29 -3.91
N SER A 642 -16.02 23.46 -2.94
CA SER A 642 -16.45 23.91 -1.62
C SER A 642 -17.13 25.26 -1.66
N GLU A 643 -18.32 25.33 -1.04
CA GLU A 643 -18.98 26.61 -0.75
C GLU A 643 -18.26 27.36 0.38
N THR A 644 -17.49 26.64 1.21
CA THR A 644 -16.74 27.19 2.34
C THR A 644 -15.26 26.80 2.32
N PRO A 645 -14.46 27.25 1.33
CA PRO A 645 -13.09 26.75 1.12
C PRO A 645 -12.17 26.86 2.34
N SER A 646 -12.38 27.87 3.20
CA SER A 646 -11.57 28.05 4.42
C SER A 646 -11.86 26.98 5.48
N GLN A 647 -13.08 26.46 5.53
CA GLN A 647 -13.47 25.37 6.43
C GLN A 647 -12.94 24.05 5.87
N SER A 648 -13.13 23.80 4.57
CA SER A 648 -12.61 22.60 3.91
C SER A 648 -11.10 22.43 4.00
N ILE A 649 -10.35 23.53 3.93
CA ILE A 649 -8.90 23.48 4.17
C ILE A 649 -8.58 23.06 5.60
N GLN A 650 -9.38 23.48 6.60
CA GLN A 650 -9.19 23.07 7.99
C GLN A 650 -9.52 21.60 8.18
N ASP A 651 -10.62 21.13 7.60
CA ASP A 651 -11.08 19.75 7.71
C ASP A 651 -10.14 18.79 6.98
N TYR A 652 -9.70 19.14 5.77
CA TYR A 652 -8.62 18.45 5.05
C TYR A 652 -7.34 18.39 5.90
N ALA A 653 -6.90 19.52 6.46
CA ALA A 653 -5.67 19.56 7.24
C ALA A 653 -5.79 18.74 8.54
N GLU A 654 -6.93 18.77 9.22
CA GLU A 654 -7.20 17.93 10.38
C GLU A 654 -7.14 16.46 10.01
N HIS A 655 -7.84 16.05 8.95
CA HIS A 655 -7.85 14.68 8.47
C HIS A 655 -6.43 14.21 8.10
N GLN A 656 -5.69 15.03 7.32
CA GLN A 656 -4.30 14.75 6.95
C GLN A 656 -3.37 14.58 8.18
N LEU A 657 -3.60 15.38 9.22
CA LEU A 657 -2.78 15.39 10.42
C LEU A 657 -3.10 14.25 11.39
N ARG A 658 -4.21 13.52 11.26
CA ARG A 658 -4.55 12.39 12.16
C ARG A 658 -3.42 11.35 12.20
N ALA A 659 -2.96 10.92 11.02
CA ALA A 659 -1.83 10.01 10.86
C ALA A 659 -0.51 10.56 11.44
N ALA A 660 -0.24 11.85 11.23
CA ALA A 660 0.98 12.49 11.75
C ALA A 660 0.95 12.65 13.27
N ARG A 661 -0.18 13.07 13.86
CA ARG A 661 -0.39 13.18 15.31
C ARG A 661 -0.17 11.84 16.00
N LEU A 662 -0.68 10.77 15.40
CA LEU A 662 -0.44 9.40 15.82
C LEU A 662 1.06 9.07 15.83
N GLN A 663 1.79 9.42 14.78
CA GLN A 663 3.22 9.19 14.70
C GLN A 663 4.01 10.01 15.73
N PHE A 664 3.66 11.28 15.95
CA PHE A 664 4.30 12.12 16.96
C PHE A 664 4.00 11.68 18.40
N SER A 665 2.82 11.13 18.66
CA SER A 665 2.50 10.55 19.98
C SER A 665 3.42 9.38 20.36
N LYS A 666 4.14 8.82 19.37
CA LYS A 666 5.09 7.72 19.49
C LYS A 666 6.55 8.17 19.60
N GLU A 667 6.89 9.46 19.44
CA GLU A 667 8.29 9.91 19.54
C GLU A 667 8.82 9.78 20.98
N TYR A 668 9.67 8.76 21.16
CA TYR A 668 10.34 8.27 22.38
C TYR A 668 11.23 9.26 23.17
N ASN A 669 10.88 10.54 23.27
CA ASN A 669 11.58 11.45 24.18
C ASN A 669 11.08 11.39 25.62
N TYR A 670 10.06 10.56 25.92
CA TYR A 670 9.68 10.26 27.28
C TYR A 670 10.37 8.97 27.74
N ARG A 671 11.40 9.11 28.58
CA ARG A 671 11.96 8.04 29.42
C ARG A 671 11.37 8.19 30.84
N PRO A 672 10.14 7.71 31.10
CA PRO A 672 9.46 7.94 32.38
C PRO A 672 10.27 7.44 33.60
N TRP A 673 11.17 6.46 33.45
CA TRP A 673 11.99 5.93 34.56
C TRP A 673 13.23 6.77 34.93
N THR A 674 13.58 7.83 34.20
CA THR A 674 14.49 8.85 34.77
C THR A 674 13.88 9.52 36.02
N LEU A 675 12.58 9.32 36.27
CA LEU A 675 11.88 9.76 37.48
C LEU A 675 11.70 8.63 38.53
N THR A 676 11.94 7.35 38.21
CA THR A 676 11.65 6.20 39.11
C THR A 676 12.87 5.39 39.54
N GLY A 677 13.94 5.33 38.73
CA GLY A 677 15.22 4.73 39.13
C GLY A 677 15.31 3.19 39.14
N GLU A 678 14.40 2.47 38.46
CA GLU A 678 14.43 1.01 38.36
C GLU A 678 15.08 0.50 37.05
N GLU A 679 15.77 -0.64 37.13
CA GLU A 679 16.39 -1.36 35.99
C GLU A 679 15.63 -2.65 35.67
N VAL A 680 15.45 -2.95 34.38
CA VAL A 680 14.85 -4.20 33.87
C VAL A 680 15.71 -4.78 32.73
N THR A 681 15.83 -6.11 32.66
CA THR A 681 16.65 -6.84 31.65
C THR A 681 15.84 -7.86 30.85
N LEU A 682 16.21 -8.02 29.59
CA LEU A 682 15.71 -9.00 28.62
C LEU A 682 16.67 -10.19 28.51
N THR A 683 16.14 -11.37 28.17
CA THR A 683 16.94 -12.54 27.85
C THR A 683 16.73 -12.95 26.39
N ASP A 684 17.85 -13.21 25.72
CA ASP A 684 18.02 -13.50 24.29
C ASP A 684 17.13 -14.62 23.73
#